data_AF-A0A1S9RZD3-F1
#
_entry.id   AF-A0A1S9RZD3-F1
#
_cell.length_a   1.000
_cell.length_b   1.000
_cell.length_c   1.000
_cell.angle_alpha   90.00
_cell.angle_beta   90.00
_cell.angle_gamma   90.00
#
_symmetry.space_group_name_H-M   'P 1'
#
loop_
_entity.id
_entity.type
_entity.pdbx_description
1 polymer ?
#
loop_
_entity_poly.entity_id
_entity_poly.type
_entity_poly.pdbx_seq_one_letter_code
_entity_poly.pdbx_strand_id
1 'polypeptide(L)'
;MPIFHRDSTASSSSGRSIDDSYQTKTHSGLFGSRSSHSTHSSISSGSGSSASNSRRHGLLHRTHEDPSIMAAREQVLRAETAEREADKALIASRRAVKEARDHVKHLEREAAEEARLAKIKQDQARSISKRAKPLGLVVSSLPGRGADEIGNQEQSVDRFVFAHFMIGITSDRSSASDYDDDMKRASSLGIDAFALNIGVDPYTDQQLQLAYASAARNSMKVFLSFDFNWWHTSQVNEIGQRITQFASLPAQLMVDNKIFVSTFSGDDLDVAALRASVGKPIFFAPNFHPSYGTNVSAVDGLLNWMAWPNNGQNKAPTSSHNISVADGDREYVNALGGKAYVAPASPWFFTHFGPEVSYSKNWAFPSDLLWYDRWNEILTLGPRFVEIVTWNDYGESHYIGPLQSQHTDDGASKWVNDMPHDGWLDISKPFIAAFKDGASSVNSYIRSDELIYWYRPAPRNVNCDSTDTCMVPANNASGNYFLGRPNGWDSMEDSVFVVSLMTAPASIHVNSGGTVYTYDAPSGASAQAVPMNVGVQSFSVTRNGANILSGTSLKPIIDGCVCGLYNFNAYVGTLPAGFSDPLRPDGLAAFRQGLHVETCEASPSLSTVPPTASITSTTTLSTSTISTTSATTSTITTSTPPTTSTTTSSGIPQTTSCQGYTSTTTRTFTATIIQTTTQTQTGRETTLGYASSAVNLDIVPQGLVPVFGTVQLSHLRHLREFAGFLFLEKVTRI
;
A
#
# COMPACT_ATOMS: atom_id res chain seq x y z
N MET A 1 0.52 -8.85 -14.36
CA MET A 1 0.00 -9.63 -15.51
C MET A 1 -0.76 -8.70 -16.46
N PRO A 2 -0.61 -8.76 -17.81
CA PRO A 2 -1.84 -8.74 -18.60
C PRO A 2 -1.93 -9.81 -19.71
N ILE A 3 -3.16 -10.31 -19.80
CA ILE A 3 -4.06 -10.46 -20.97
C ILE A 3 -3.66 -11.45 -22.10
N PHE A 4 -4.62 -12.36 -22.35
CA PHE A 4 -4.59 -13.64 -23.06
C PHE A 4 -4.49 -13.59 -24.60
N HIS A 5 -3.95 -14.67 -25.19
CA HIS A 5 -4.67 -15.61 -26.08
C HIS A 5 -3.75 -16.76 -26.56
N ARG A 6 -4.24 -18.02 -26.53
CA ARG A 6 -4.48 -18.84 -27.74
C ARG A 6 -5.20 -20.16 -27.44
N ASP A 7 -6.23 -20.43 -28.24
CA ASP A 7 -6.93 -21.71 -28.37
C ASP A 7 -6.01 -22.84 -28.85
N SER A 8 -6.26 -24.06 -28.38
CA SER A 8 -6.08 -25.30 -29.16
C SER A 8 -6.91 -26.45 -28.61
N THR A 9 -7.75 -26.97 -29.48
CA THR A 9 -8.63 -28.16 -29.38
C THR A 9 -7.87 -29.48 -29.39
N ALA A 10 -8.31 -30.47 -28.58
CA ALA A 10 -8.35 -31.93 -28.87
C ALA A 10 -8.73 -32.69 -27.57
N SER A 11 -10.00 -33.06 -27.35
CA SER A 11 -10.62 -34.36 -27.68
C SER A 11 -10.18 -35.56 -26.82
N SER A 12 -11.16 -36.04 -26.01
CA SER A 12 -11.54 -37.46 -25.74
C SER A 12 -10.48 -38.40 -25.11
N SER A 13 -10.75 -39.31 -24.18
CA SER A 13 -11.98 -40.00 -23.78
C SER A 13 -11.72 -40.86 -22.53
N SER A 14 -12.73 -40.91 -21.65
CA SER A 14 -13.26 -42.09 -20.92
C SER A 14 -12.33 -43.11 -20.24
N GLY A 15 -12.59 -43.36 -18.95
CA GLY A 15 -12.12 -44.56 -18.26
C GLY A 15 -12.65 -44.71 -16.84
N ARG A 16 -13.86 -45.26 -16.73
CA ARG A 16 -14.67 -45.55 -15.54
C ARG A 16 -13.97 -46.35 -14.41
N SER A 17 -14.15 -45.84 -13.19
CA SER A 17 -14.99 -46.39 -12.09
C SER A 17 -14.56 -47.58 -11.22
N ILE A 18 -14.99 -47.44 -9.95
CA ILE A 18 -15.62 -48.43 -9.04
C ILE A 18 -14.76 -48.95 -7.87
N ASP A 19 -15.27 -48.56 -6.69
CA ASP A 19 -15.48 -49.27 -5.41
C ASP A 19 -14.33 -49.95 -4.70
N ASP A 20 -14.04 -49.52 -3.47
CA ASP A 20 -14.80 -49.76 -2.22
C ASP A 20 -14.34 -51.10 -1.62
N SER A 21 -13.72 -51.06 -0.45
CA SER A 21 -14.43 -51.55 0.73
C SER A 21 -13.56 -51.60 1.99
N TYR A 22 -14.05 -50.87 2.99
CA TYR A 22 -14.40 -51.35 4.32
C TYR A 22 -13.31 -51.88 5.29
N GLN A 23 -13.25 -51.16 6.42
CA GLN A 23 -13.44 -51.67 7.80
C GLN A 23 -12.29 -52.54 8.38
N THR A 24 -11.94 -52.49 9.66
CA THR A 24 -12.53 -51.93 10.88
C THR A 24 -11.55 -52.17 12.03
N LYS A 25 -11.68 -51.36 13.10
CA LYS A 25 -11.60 -51.76 14.53
C LYS A 25 -10.22 -52.16 15.09
N THR A 26 -9.83 -51.85 16.32
CA THR A 26 -10.29 -51.02 17.46
C THR A 26 -9.27 -51.26 18.60
N HIS A 27 -9.19 -50.31 19.56
CA HIS A 27 -8.71 -50.45 20.96
C HIS A 27 -7.19 -50.66 21.18
N SER A 28 -6.52 -50.19 22.23
CA SER A 28 -6.71 -49.20 23.30
C SER A 28 -5.50 -49.32 24.26
N GLY A 29 -5.01 -48.20 24.83
CA GLY A 29 -4.31 -48.14 26.13
C GLY A 29 -2.86 -48.66 26.21
N LEU A 30 -1.83 -47.87 26.53
CA LEU A 30 -1.46 -47.16 27.79
C LEU A 30 -0.36 -47.89 28.60
N PHE A 31 0.81 -47.23 28.66
CA PHE A 31 1.91 -47.22 29.66
C PHE A 31 2.50 -48.52 30.25
N GLY A 32 3.85 -48.53 30.36
CA GLY A 32 4.52 -49.28 31.43
C GLY A 32 5.97 -49.62 31.16
N SER A 33 6.87 -49.02 31.95
CA SER A 33 8.33 -49.01 31.82
C SER A 33 9.08 -50.19 32.49
N ARG A 34 10.39 -50.25 32.20
CA ARG A 34 11.54 -50.70 33.05
C ARG A 34 11.79 -52.21 33.14
N SER A 35 12.94 -52.69 32.66
CA SER A 35 14.19 -52.96 33.42
C SER A 35 14.60 -54.42 33.08
N SER A 36 15.82 -54.93 33.09
CA SER A 36 17.19 -54.50 33.37
C SER A 36 18.11 -55.72 33.14
N HIS A 37 19.41 -55.48 32.99
CA HIS A 37 20.55 -56.40 33.22
C HIS A 37 20.83 -57.44 32.10
N SER A 38 21.93 -57.35 31.33
CA SER A 38 23.38 -57.33 31.61
C SER A 38 24.00 -58.72 31.81
N THR A 39 24.83 -59.16 30.86
CA THR A 39 26.17 -59.79 31.04
C THR A 39 26.75 -60.03 29.64
N HIS A 40 27.90 -59.42 29.30
CA HIS A 40 29.25 -60.03 29.25
C HIS A 40 29.31 -61.31 28.37
N SER A 41 30.22 -61.49 27.43
CA SER A 41 31.54 -60.89 27.19
C SER A 41 32.17 -61.48 25.91
N SER A 42 33.21 -60.80 25.43
CA SER A 42 34.43 -61.31 24.75
C SER A 42 34.29 -61.98 23.37
N ILE A 43 34.73 -61.32 22.28
CA ILE A 43 36.10 -61.30 21.73
C ILE A 43 36.48 -62.63 21.04
N SER A 44 36.56 -62.65 19.70
CA SER A 44 37.83 -62.77 18.96
C SER A 44 37.61 -63.08 17.46
N SER A 45 38.26 -62.21 16.68
CA SER A 45 38.88 -62.39 15.36
C SER A 45 39.02 -63.79 14.75
N GLY A 46 38.77 -63.88 13.44
CA GLY A 46 39.26 -64.98 12.60
C GLY A 46 38.93 -64.80 11.12
N SER A 47 39.82 -64.14 10.37
CA SER A 47 39.84 -64.07 8.91
C SER A 47 40.29 -65.41 8.30
N GLY A 48 39.61 -65.88 7.25
CA GLY A 48 40.03 -67.03 6.46
C GLY A 48 39.41 -67.01 5.07
N SER A 49 40.24 -66.77 4.06
CA SER A 49 39.92 -66.82 2.64
C SER A 49 40.35 -68.16 2.04
N SER A 50 39.50 -68.78 1.22
CA SER A 50 39.92 -69.78 0.23
C SER A 50 38.81 -70.04 -0.79
N ALA A 51 39.18 -69.97 -2.06
CA ALA A 51 38.36 -70.18 -3.25
C ALA A 51 38.47 -71.63 -3.76
N SER A 52 37.39 -72.18 -4.34
CA SER A 52 37.43 -72.93 -5.62
C SER A 52 36.05 -73.48 -6.06
N ASN A 53 35.66 -73.13 -7.30
CA ASN A 53 34.92 -73.90 -8.33
C ASN A 53 33.86 -74.96 -7.95
N SER A 54 32.61 -74.81 -8.40
CA SER A 54 32.10 -75.28 -9.71
C SER A 54 30.54 -75.22 -9.78
N ARG A 55 29.98 -75.47 -10.97
CA ARG A 55 28.71 -74.97 -11.54
C ARG A 55 27.41 -75.70 -11.13
N ARG A 56 26.30 -74.93 -11.22
CA ARG A 56 24.85 -75.28 -11.46
C ARG A 56 24.13 -76.04 -10.31
N HIS A 57 22.92 -75.73 -9.86
CA HIS A 57 21.69 -75.17 -10.46
C HIS A 57 20.76 -74.70 -9.31
N GLY A 58 20.02 -73.59 -9.46
CA GLY A 58 18.67 -73.44 -8.87
C GLY A 58 18.49 -72.68 -7.54
N LEU A 59 17.47 -71.82 -7.56
CA LEU A 59 16.73 -71.17 -6.47
C LEU A 59 17.31 -69.90 -5.82
N LEU A 60 16.82 -68.77 -6.36
CA LEU A 60 16.77 -67.46 -5.73
C LEU A 60 15.87 -67.53 -4.47
N HIS A 61 16.43 -67.26 -3.29
CA HIS A 61 15.65 -66.79 -2.16
C HIS A 61 16.10 -65.37 -1.82
N ARG A 62 15.43 -64.42 -2.45
CA ARG A 62 15.48 -62.99 -2.15
C ARG A 62 14.50 -62.79 -1.00
N THR A 63 15.00 -62.57 0.21
CA THR A 63 14.19 -62.17 1.35
C THR A 63 13.54 -60.83 1.01
N HIS A 64 12.24 -60.86 0.78
CA HIS A 64 11.41 -59.68 0.63
C HIS A 64 11.30 -59.06 2.04
N GLU A 65 12.07 -58.02 2.34
CA GLU A 65 11.75 -57.18 3.50
C GLU A 65 10.36 -56.57 3.24
N ASP A 66 9.53 -56.55 4.27
CA ASP A 66 8.17 -56.03 4.20
C ASP A 66 8.23 -54.52 3.89
N PRO A 67 7.54 -54.03 2.85
CA PRO A 67 7.49 -52.61 2.51
C PRO A 67 7.09 -51.71 3.69
N SER A 68 6.30 -52.22 4.64
CA SER A 68 5.92 -51.50 5.85
C SER A 68 7.09 -51.26 6.82
N ILE A 69 8.03 -52.21 6.90
CA ILE A 69 9.24 -52.09 7.75
C ILE A 69 10.24 -51.12 7.12
N MET A 70 10.35 -51.10 5.78
CA MET A 70 11.16 -50.10 5.08
C MET A 70 10.61 -48.69 5.25
N ALA A 71 9.28 -48.52 5.14
CA ALA A 71 8.63 -47.23 5.37
C ALA A 71 8.79 -46.74 6.81
N ALA A 72 8.67 -47.64 7.80
CA ALA A 72 8.88 -47.30 9.21
C ALA A 72 10.33 -46.88 9.49
N ARG A 73 11.32 -47.58 8.93
CA ARG A 73 12.74 -47.19 9.03
C ARG A 73 13.01 -45.83 8.39
N GLU A 74 12.45 -45.58 7.21
CA GLU A 74 12.61 -44.29 6.53
C GLU A 74 12.01 -43.14 7.36
N GLN A 75 10.86 -43.36 8.01
CA GLN A 75 10.21 -42.35 8.84
C GLN A 75 11.02 -42.03 10.11
N VAL A 76 11.62 -43.04 10.74
CA VAL A 76 12.55 -42.82 11.88
C VAL A 76 13.78 -42.03 11.44
N LEU A 77 14.34 -42.34 10.28
CA LEU A 77 15.53 -41.67 9.75
C LEU A 77 15.25 -40.19 9.40
N ARG A 78 14.03 -39.89 8.91
CA ARG A 78 13.56 -38.50 8.71
C ARG A 78 13.37 -37.77 10.04
N ALA A 79 12.83 -38.43 11.06
CA ALA A 79 12.67 -37.83 12.39
C ALA A 79 14.03 -37.50 13.04
N GLU A 80 15.00 -38.42 12.99
CA GLU A 80 16.36 -38.20 13.50
C GLU A 80 17.08 -37.06 12.76
N THR A 81 16.84 -36.93 11.44
CA THR A 81 17.40 -35.83 10.65
C THR A 81 16.76 -34.49 11.02
N ALA A 82 15.44 -34.47 11.23
CA ALA A 82 14.72 -33.27 11.65
C ALA A 82 15.15 -32.80 13.05
N GLU A 83 15.38 -33.73 13.99
CA GLU A 83 15.88 -33.41 15.33
C GLU A 83 17.30 -32.81 15.27
N ARG A 84 18.19 -33.38 14.46
CA ARG A 84 19.56 -32.85 14.26
C ARG A 84 19.55 -31.45 13.64
N GLU A 85 18.67 -31.18 12.68
CA GLU A 85 18.55 -29.84 12.08
C GLU A 85 17.93 -28.83 13.05
N ALA A 86 16.98 -29.24 13.90
CA ALA A 86 16.42 -28.39 14.95
C ALA A 86 17.49 -27.99 15.99
N ASP A 87 18.35 -28.92 16.41
CA ASP A 87 19.45 -28.63 17.32
C ASP A 87 20.48 -27.68 16.71
N LYS A 88 20.79 -27.87 15.41
CA LYS A 88 21.69 -26.98 14.67
C LYS A 88 21.11 -25.56 14.56
N ALA A 89 19.81 -25.44 14.30
CA ALA A 89 19.11 -24.16 14.28
C ALA A 89 19.12 -23.49 15.67
N LEU A 90 18.94 -24.25 16.74
CA LEU A 90 19.00 -23.72 18.11
C LEU A 90 20.39 -23.19 18.47
N ILE A 91 21.45 -23.89 18.07
CA ILE A 91 22.84 -23.45 18.28
C ILE A 91 23.12 -22.18 17.47
N ALA A 92 22.67 -22.11 16.21
CA ALA A 92 22.81 -20.92 15.38
C ALA A 92 22.08 -19.70 16.00
N SER A 93 20.85 -19.89 16.48
CA SER A 93 20.08 -18.84 17.17
C SER A 93 20.77 -18.34 18.43
N ARG A 94 21.35 -19.23 19.25
CA ARG A 94 22.11 -18.83 20.45
C ARG A 94 23.37 -18.05 20.10
N ARG A 95 24.05 -18.40 19.01
CA ARG A 95 25.22 -17.66 18.52
C ARG A 95 24.83 -16.27 18.04
N ALA A 96 23.74 -16.14 17.27
CA ALA A 96 23.22 -14.86 16.80
C ALA A 96 22.84 -13.94 17.97
N VAL A 97 22.20 -14.46 19.01
CA VAL A 97 21.87 -13.68 20.23
C VAL A 97 23.13 -13.20 20.95
N LYS A 98 24.20 -14.01 20.96
CA LYS A 98 25.48 -13.60 21.55
C LYS A 98 26.14 -12.50 20.72
N GLU A 99 26.19 -12.65 19.40
CA GLU A 99 26.74 -11.65 18.49
C GLU A 99 25.97 -10.32 18.57
N ALA A 100 24.64 -10.36 18.68
CA ALA A 100 23.81 -9.18 18.90
C ALA A 100 24.13 -8.46 20.23
N ARG A 101 24.33 -9.21 21.32
CA ARG A 101 24.74 -8.64 22.62
C ARG A 101 26.12 -8.00 22.57
N ASP A 102 27.06 -8.64 21.88
CA ASP A 102 28.41 -8.10 21.71
C ASP A 102 28.39 -6.82 20.85
N HIS A 103 27.49 -6.75 19.85
CA HIS A 103 27.28 -5.56 19.03
C HIS A 103 26.68 -4.39 19.84
N VAL A 104 25.65 -4.64 20.66
CA VAL A 104 25.08 -3.61 21.56
C VAL A 104 26.16 -3.05 22.49
N LYS A 105 27.01 -3.91 23.05
CA LYS A 105 28.12 -3.49 23.92
C LYS A 105 29.18 -2.68 23.18
N HIS A 106 29.34 -2.87 21.87
CA HIS A 106 30.22 -2.05 21.04
C HIS A 106 29.62 -0.66 20.82
N LEU A 107 28.35 -0.59 20.44
CA LEU A 107 27.63 0.67 20.25
C LEU A 107 27.58 1.51 21.54
N GLU A 108 27.41 0.88 22.70
CA GLU A 108 27.46 1.57 24.00
C GLU A 108 28.84 2.20 24.27
N ARG A 109 29.93 1.59 23.78
CA ARG A 109 31.29 2.14 23.92
C ARG A 109 31.53 3.29 22.95
N GLU A 110 31.08 3.16 21.70
CA GLU A 110 31.17 4.22 20.70
C GLU A 110 30.38 5.45 21.14
N ALA A 111 29.13 5.27 21.58
CA ALA A 111 28.30 6.36 22.11
C ALA A 111 28.94 7.04 23.34
N ALA A 112 29.60 6.28 24.22
CA ALA A 112 30.32 6.84 25.36
C ALA A 112 31.55 7.66 24.94
N GLU A 113 32.26 7.25 23.90
CA GLU A 113 33.41 7.96 23.35
C GLU A 113 32.98 9.24 22.61
N GLU A 114 31.92 9.18 21.82
CA GLU A 114 31.32 10.34 21.15
C GLU A 114 30.80 11.37 22.16
N ALA A 115 30.13 10.93 23.24
CA ALA A 115 29.68 11.81 24.31
C ALA A 115 30.87 12.51 25.00
N ARG A 116 32.00 11.82 25.15
CA ARG A 116 33.23 12.40 25.71
C ARG A 116 33.83 13.45 24.76
N LEU A 117 33.87 13.19 23.47
CA LEU A 117 34.37 14.13 22.45
C LEU A 117 33.45 15.36 22.34
N ALA A 118 32.14 15.16 22.37
CA ALA A 118 31.15 16.24 22.35
C ALA A 118 31.31 17.18 23.56
N LYS A 119 31.57 16.62 24.75
CA LYS A 119 31.83 17.41 25.96
C LYS A 119 33.08 18.28 25.84
N ILE A 120 34.17 17.73 25.27
CA ILE A 120 35.40 18.49 25.00
C ILE A 120 35.12 19.64 24.02
N LYS A 121 34.36 19.36 22.95
CA LYS A 121 33.98 20.38 21.95
C LYS A 121 33.10 21.47 22.54
N GLN A 122 32.17 21.13 23.44
CA GLN A 122 31.37 22.10 24.18
C GLN A 122 32.22 22.98 25.10
N ASP A 123 33.19 22.41 25.82
CA ASP A 123 34.10 23.16 26.68
C ASP A 123 34.98 24.13 25.88
N GLN A 124 35.47 23.69 24.70
CA GLN A 124 36.20 24.55 23.77
C GLN A 124 35.33 25.69 23.23
N ALA A 125 34.11 25.41 22.77
CA ALA A 125 33.17 26.43 22.30
C ALA A 125 32.83 27.45 23.40
N ARG A 126 32.67 27.00 24.65
CA ARG A 126 32.42 27.87 25.81
C ARG A 126 33.63 28.76 26.12
N SER A 127 34.84 28.27 25.91
CA SER A 127 36.07 29.07 26.06
C SER A 127 36.20 30.16 24.98
N ILE A 128 35.80 29.84 23.74
CA ILE A 128 35.78 30.78 22.60
C ILE A 128 34.71 31.85 22.82
N SER A 129 33.50 31.46 23.24
CA SER A 129 32.41 32.40 23.56
C SER A 129 32.79 33.41 24.66
N LYS A 130 33.54 32.98 25.68
CA LYS A 130 34.07 33.89 26.71
C LYS A 130 35.10 34.89 26.16
N ARG A 131 35.91 34.48 25.17
CA ARG A 131 36.90 35.34 24.50
C ARG A 131 36.28 36.28 23.46
N ALA A 132 35.14 35.92 22.87
CA ALA A 132 34.41 36.75 21.90
C ALA A 132 33.58 37.87 22.56
N LYS A 133 33.26 37.73 23.86
CA LYS A 133 32.39 38.65 24.62
C LYS A 133 32.81 40.15 24.67
N PRO A 134 34.10 40.54 24.55
CA PRO A 134 34.51 41.95 24.51
C PRO A 134 34.69 42.52 23.08
N LEU A 135 34.44 41.76 22.01
CA LEU A 135 34.54 42.26 20.64
C LEU A 135 33.20 42.90 20.25
N GLY A 136 33.15 44.24 20.21
CA GLY A 136 31.94 44.96 19.77
C GLY A 136 31.69 46.37 20.36
N LEU A 137 32.66 46.98 21.04
CA LEU A 137 32.59 48.38 21.43
C LEU A 137 33.72 49.16 20.75
N VAL A 138 33.39 49.83 19.63
CA VAL A 138 33.80 51.20 19.19
C VAL A 138 33.33 51.40 17.73
N VAL A 139 32.95 52.64 17.44
CA VAL A 139 32.04 53.12 16.38
C VAL A 139 32.76 53.72 15.15
N SER A 140 32.11 53.59 13.99
CA SER A 140 32.05 54.48 12.80
C SER A 140 33.11 54.49 11.67
N SER A 141 32.51 54.60 10.46
CA SER A 141 32.92 55.28 9.22
C SER A 141 33.51 54.44 8.06
N LEU A 142 32.81 54.56 6.92
CA LEU A 142 32.95 54.00 5.55
C LEU A 142 34.28 54.35 4.84
N PRO A 143 34.52 53.92 3.56
CA PRO A 143 34.32 52.61 2.94
C PRO A 143 35.56 52.14 2.11
N GLY A 144 35.62 50.84 1.77
CA GLY A 144 36.22 50.38 0.51
C GLY A 144 37.29 49.29 0.58
N ARG A 145 37.14 48.35 -0.37
CA ARG A 145 38.07 47.31 -0.86
C ARG A 145 38.13 45.99 -0.08
N GLY A 146 37.36 45.03 -0.62
CA GLY A 146 37.85 43.74 -1.11
C GLY A 146 38.74 42.95 -0.18
N ALA A 147 38.13 42.00 0.53
CA ALA A 147 38.80 40.80 1.00
C ALA A 147 37.89 39.62 0.66
N ASP A 148 38.44 38.70 -0.13
CA ASP A 148 37.84 37.42 -0.48
C ASP A 148 37.40 36.70 0.79
N GLU A 149 36.08 36.60 1.00
CA GLU A 149 35.53 35.60 1.90
C GLU A 149 35.68 34.24 1.23
N ILE A 150 36.59 33.44 1.76
CA ILE A 150 36.55 31.97 1.63
C ILE A 150 35.29 31.54 2.38
N GLY A 151 34.15 31.67 1.70
CA GLY A 151 32.91 31.03 2.09
C GLY A 151 33.12 29.53 1.96
N ASN A 152 32.93 28.82 3.07
CA ASN A 152 32.62 27.40 3.05
C ASN A 152 31.38 27.25 2.15
N GLN A 153 31.60 26.91 0.87
CA GLN A 153 30.55 26.31 0.07
C GLN A 153 30.25 24.97 0.74
N GLU A 154 29.21 24.91 1.56
CA GLU A 154 28.44 23.67 1.65
C GLU A 154 28.16 23.28 0.20
N GLN A 155 28.77 22.18 -0.25
CA GLN A 155 28.46 21.61 -1.56
C GLN A 155 26.94 21.48 -1.62
N SER A 156 26.29 22.21 -2.53
CA SER A 156 24.85 22.06 -2.71
C SER A 156 24.60 20.62 -3.12
N VAL A 157 24.06 19.82 -2.21
CA VAL A 157 23.63 18.46 -2.55
C VAL A 157 22.43 18.62 -3.47
N ASP A 158 22.59 18.22 -4.73
CA ASP A 158 21.47 18.22 -5.68
C ASP A 158 20.37 17.31 -5.13
N ARG A 159 19.21 17.91 -4.81
CA ARG A 159 18.02 17.23 -4.33
C ARG A 159 16.98 17.13 -5.43
N PHE A 160 16.53 15.91 -5.69
CA PHE A 160 15.50 15.66 -6.69
C PHE A 160 14.28 14.97 -6.09
N VAL A 161 13.12 15.30 -6.62
CA VAL A 161 11.87 14.63 -6.32
C VAL A 161 11.38 13.93 -7.59
N PHE A 162 11.12 12.64 -7.48
CA PHE A 162 10.55 11.81 -8.53
C PHE A 162 9.12 11.43 -8.19
N ALA A 163 8.33 11.04 -9.19
CA ALA A 163 7.09 10.32 -8.98
C ALA A 163 7.06 9.05 -9.82
N HIS A 164 6.69 7.95 -9.19
CA HIS A 164 6.58 6.65 -9.84
C HIS A 164 5.37 6.64 -10.79
N PHE A 165 5.56 6.22 -12.04
CA PHE A 165 4.55 6.29 -13.08
C PHE A 165 4.38 4.93 -13.75
N MET A 166 3.18 4.35 -13.64
CA MET A 166 2.80 3.06 -14.18
C MET A 166 2.56 3.16 -15.70
N ILE A 167 3.48 2.63 -16.51
CA ILE A 167 3.27 2.51 -17.97
C ILE A 167 2.28 1.39 -18.32
N GLY A 168 2.17 0.37 -17.46
CA GLY A 168 1.31 -0.81 -17.69
C GLY A 168 -0.20 -0.52 -17.76
N ILE A 169 -0.63 0.72 -17.52
CA ILE A 169 -2.03 1.14 -17.62
C ILE A 169 -2.24 2.25 -18.67
N THR A 170 -1.26 2.53 -19.52
CA THR A 170 -1.35 3.63 -20.50
C THR A 170 -1.46 3.15 -21.93
N SER A 171 -2.01 1.95 -22.16
CA SER A 171 -2.10 1.35 -23.50
C SER A 171 -3.00 2.10 -24.47
N ASP A 172 -3.88 2.96 -23.95
CA ASP A 172 -4.83 3.82 -24.65
C ASP A 172 -4.23 5.16 -25.13
N ARG A 173 -3.03 5.52 -24.68
CA ARG A 173 -2.35 6.74 -25.11
C ARG A 173 -1.79 6.56 -26.52
N SER A 174 -2.18 7.47 -27.41
CA SER A 174 -1.89 7.42 -28.86
C SER A 174 -0.86 8.46 -29.30
N SER A 175 -0.62 9.46 -28.47
CA SER A 175 0.25 10.59 -28.78
C SER A 175 1.05 11.07 -27.57
N ALA A 176 2.18 11.77 -27.81
CA ALA A 176 2.95 12.37 -26.73
C ALA A 176 2.14 13.45 -25.99
N SER A 177 1.20 14.12 -26.66
CA SER A 177 0.31 15.09 -26.00
C SER A 177 -0.57 14.48 -24.91
N ASP A 178 -0.85 13.18 -24.97
CA ASP A 178 -1.65 12.49 -23.96
C ASP A 178 -0.92 12.41 -22.61
N TYR A 179 0.39 12.71 -22.57
CA TYR A 179 1.22 12.86 -21.37
C TYR A 179 1.44 14.32 -20.94
N ASP A 180 1.14 15.30 -21.79
CA ASP A 180 1.58 16.70 -21.57
C ASP A 180 1.02 17.30 -20.28
N ASP A 181 -0.22 16.98 -19.92
CA ASP A 181 -0.86 17.53 -18.72
C ASP A 181 -0.26 16.92 -17.44
N ASP A 182 0.11 15.63 -17.46
CA ASP A 182 0.84 14.99 -16.35
C ASP A 182 2.20 15.68 -16.15
N MET A 183 2.95 15.87 -17.24
CA MET A 183 4.28 16.49 -17.21
C MET A 183 4.23 17.92 -16.66
N LYS A 184 3.30 18.74 -17.18
CA LYS A 184 3.15 20.14 -16.72
C LYS A 184 2.74 20.20 -15.25
N ARG A 185 1.81 19.34 -14.83
CA ARG A 185 1.33 19.33 -13.45
C ARG A 185 2.43 18.91 -12.49
N ALA A 186 3.12 17.80 -12.75
CA ALA A 186 4.23 17.34 -11.93
C ALA A 186 5.33 18.40 -11.83
N SER A 187 5.72 19.00 -12.97
CA SER A 187 6.70 20.09 -13.01
C SER A 187 6.27 21.29 -12.15
N SER A 188 4.98 21.66 -12.17
CA SER A 188 4.45 22.79 -11.40
C SER A 188 4.48 22.58 -9.87
N LEU A 189 4.60 21.32 -9.42
CA LEU A 189 4.79 20.95 -8.02
C LEU A 189 6.26 20.90 -7.61
N GLY A 190 7.17 20.97 -8.58
CA GLY A 190 8.61 20.83 -8.36
C GLY A 190 9.13 19.40 -8.49
N ILE A 191 8.32 18.46 -8.97
CA ILE A 191 8.75 17.10 -9.32
C ILE A 191 9.66 17.19 -10.55
N ASP A 192 10.85 16.60 -10.45
CA ASP A 192 11.90 16.71 -11.46
C ASP A 192 11.80 15.65 -12.54
N ALA A 193 11.31 14.46 -12.20
CA ALA A 193 11.17 13.37 -13.16
C ALA A 193 10.05 12.38 -12.82
N PHE A 194 9.53 11.71 -13.85
CA PHE A 194 8.79 10.46 -13.66
C PHE A 194 9.72 9.24 -13.72
N ALA A 195 9.60 8.34 -12.75
CA ALA A 195 10.17 7.00 -12.78
C ALA A 195 9.21 6.09 -13.55
N LEU A 196 9.50 5.83 -14.83
CA LEU A 196 8.62 5.06 -15.70
C LEU A 196 8.73 3.57 -15.37
N ASN A 197 7.77 3.07 -14.60
CA ASN A 197 7.64 1.66 -14.25
C ASN A 197 7.25 0.85 -15.47
N ILE A 198 8.11 -0.09 -15.87
CA ILE A 198 7.93 -0.88 -17.08
C ILE A 198 7.94 -2.39 -16.81
N GLY A 199 6.92 -3.06 -17.35
CA GLY A 199 6.89 -4.49 -17.59
C GLY A 199 7.48 -4.85 -18.95
N VAL A 200 6.92 -5.90 -19.56
CA VAL A 200 7.31 -6.42 -20.88
C VAL A 200 6.15 -6.37 -21.89
N ASP A 201 5.18 -5.50 -21.63
CA ASP A 201 3.96 -5.37 -22.44
C ASP A 201 4.27 -4.96 -23.88
N PRO A 202 3.48 -5.43 -24.87
CA PRO A 202 3.75 -5.20 -26.29
C PRO A 202 3.74 -3.72 -26.69
N TYR A 203 3.06 -2.87 -25.93
CA TYR A 203 2.99 -1.42 -26.16
C TYR A 203 4.05 -0.62 -25.38
N THR A 204 4.85 -1.25 -24.52
CA THR A 204 5.81 -0.56 -23.62
C THR A 204 6.75 0.36 -24.41
N ASP A 205 7.32 -0.11 -25.51
CA ASP A 205 8.27 0.67 -26.31
C ASP A 205 7.61 1.90 -26.93
N GLN A 206 6.38 1.77 -27.42
CA GLN A 206 5.61 2.88 -27.95
C GLN A 206 5.33 3.90 -26.85
N GLN A 207 4.85 3.46 -25.69
CA GLN A 207 4.53 4.36 -24.57
C GLN A 207 5.76 5.07 -24.02
N LEU A 208 6.91 4.38 -23.93
CA LEU A 208 8.16 5.02 -23.57
C LEU A 208 8.56 6.10 -24.59
N GLN A 209 8.45 5.85 -25.89
CA GLN A 209 8.74 6.86 -26.91
C GLN A 209 7.84 8.10 -26.75
N LEU A 210 6.54 7.90 -26.52
CA LEU A 210 5.58 8.99 -26.31
C LEU A 210 5.89 9.77 -25.02
N ALA A 211 6.16 9.08 -23.91
CA ALA A 211 6.49 9.69 -22.62
C ALA A 211 7.78 10.51 -22.69
N TYR A 212 8.86 9.98 -23.28
CA TYR A 212 10.12 10.73 -23.45
C TYR A 212 9.95 11.95 -24.37
N ALA A 213 9.15 11.83 -25.44
CA ALA A 213 8.87 12.96 -26.33
C ALA A 213 8.07 14.07 -25.62
N SER A 214 7.07 13.70 -24.81
CA SER A 214 6.32 14.65 -23.99
C SER A 214 7.18 15.31 -22.93
N ALA A 215 8.00 14.53 -22.22
CA ALA A 215 8.91 15.05 -21.20
C ALA A 215 9.88 16.08 -21.80
N ALA A 216 10.46 15.80 -22.97
CA ALA A 216 11.32 16.74 -23.68
C ALA A 216 10.59 18.04 -24.06
N ARG A 217 9.35 17.94 -24.53
CA ARG A 217 8.51 19.09 -24.91
C ARG A 217 8.15 19.98 -23.71
N ASN A 218 7.93 19.37 -22.55
CA ASN A 218 7.47 20.06 -21.34
C ASN A 218 8.61 20.33 -20.34
N SER A 219 9.87 20.21 -20.77
CA SER A 219 11.06 20.42 -19.92
C SER A 219 11.08 19.59 -18.63
N MET A 220 10.41 18.43 -18.65
CA MET A 220 10.45 17.42 -17.60
C MET A 220 11.51 16.36 -17.92
N LYS A 221 11.97 15.66 -16.88
CA LYS A 221 12.81 14.47 -17.07
C LYS A 221 11.99 13.20 -16.85
N VAL A 222 12.53 12.10 -17.36
CA VAL A 222 12.02 10.76 -17.12
C VAL A 222 13.21 9.80 -17.02
N PHE A 223 13.00 8.67 -16.35
CA PHE A 223 13.97 7.57 -16.35
C PHE A 223 13.26 6.22 -16.27
N LEU A 224 13.97 5.15 -16.61
CA LEU A 224 13.40 3.80 -16.58
C LEU A 224 13.47 3.22 -15.16
N SER A 225 12.35 2.63 -14.74
CA SER A 225 12.23 1.77 -13.55
C SER A 225 11.75 0.39 -13.99
N PHE A 226 12.63 -0.61 -13.96
CA PHE A 226 12.30 -1.97 -14.40
C PHE A 226 11.54 -2.74 -13.30
N ASP A 227 10.37 -3.29 -13.61
CA ASP A 227 9.59 -4.10 -12.67
C ASP A 227 9.98 -5.59 -12.74
N PHE A 228 10.62 -6.11 -11.69
CA PHE A 228 11.06 -7.52 -11.64
C PHE A 228 9.96 -8.52 -11.31
N ASN A 229 8.69 -8.10 -11.20
CA ASN A 229 7.57 -9.02 -11.38
C ASN A 229 7.47 -9.51 -12.84
N TRP A 230 8.15 -8.82 -13.76
CA TRP A 230 8.11 -9.06 -15.21
C TRP A 230 9.46 -9.32 -15.83
N TRP A 231 10.46 -8.58 -15.37
CA TRP A 231 11.84 -8.75 -15.75
C TRP A 231 12.51 -9.81 -14.86
N HIS A 232 13.49 -10.51 -15.41
CA HIS A 232 14.28 -11.50 -14.69
C HIS A 232 15.74 -11.09 -14.66
N THR A 233 16.45 -11.44 -13.58
CA THR A 233 17.87 -11.11 -13.40
C THR A 233 18.78 -11.75 -14.46
N SER A 234 18.32 -12.84 -15.08
CA SER A 234 18.98 -13.47 -16.24
C SER A 234 18.93 -12.61 -17.51
N GLN A 235 18.06 -11.60 -17.59
CA GLN A 235 17.87 -10.72 -18.75
C GLN A 235 18.70 -9.43 -18.65
N VAL A 236 19.83 -9.48 -17.93
CA VAL A 236 20.69 -8.31 -17.69
C VAL A 236 21.15 -7.62 -18.99
N ASN A 237 21.31 -8.38 -20.07
CA ASN A 237 21.73 -7.84 -21.37
C ASN A 237 20.60 -7.07 -22.05
N GLU A 238 19.38 -7.59 -22.02
CA GLU A 238 18.18 -6.96 -22.56
C GLU A 238 17.87 -5.67 -21.78
N ILE A 239 18.00 -5.69 -20.46
CA ILE A 239 17.88 -4.50 -19.60
C ILE A 239 18.92 -3.45 -19.99
N GLY A 240 20.20 -3.84 -20.14
CA GLY A 240 21.28 -2.93 -20.54
C GLY A 240 21.08 -2.31 -21.93
N GLN A 241 20.60 -3.10 -22.89
CA GLN A 241 20.23 -2.62 -24.22
C GLN A 241 19.08 -1.60 -24.17
N ARG A 242 18.06 -1.88 -23.35
CA ARG A 242 16.91 -0.98 -23.16
C ARG A 242 17.33 0.36 -22.57
N ILE A 243 18.17 0.34 -21.53
CA ILE A 243 18.75 1.57 -20.95
C ILE A 243 19.47 2.36 -22.04
N THR A 244 20.31 1.70 -22.83
CA THR A 244 21.10 2.36 -23.89
C THR A 244 20.22 3.00 -24.97
N GLN A 245 19.12 2.35 -25.34
CA GLN A 245 18.16 2.85 -26.31
C GLN A 245 17.59 4.22 -25.89
N PHE A 246 17.10 4.31 -24.65
CA PHE A 246 16.42 5.52 -24.16
C PHE A 246 17.38 6.57 -23.59
N ALA A 247 18.58 6.17 -23.15
CA ALA A 247 19.59 7.08 -22.61
C ALA A 247 20.08 8.15 -23.60
N SER A 248 19.83 7.95 -24.90
CA SER A 248 20.17 8.92 -25.95
C SER A 248 19.14 10.04 -26.12
N LEU A 249 17.96 9.91 -25.50
CA LEU A 249 16.87 10.85 -25.67
C LEU A 249 17.02 12.08 -24.75
N PRO A 250 16.64 13.30 -25.20
CA PRO A 250 16.90 14.54 -24.45
C PRO A 250 16.28 14.63 -23.04
N ALA A 251 15.19 13.89 -22.80
CA ALA A 251 14.47 13.89 -21.54
C ALA A 251 15.00 12.88 -20.51
N GLN A 252 15.99 12.05 -20.85
CA GLN A 252 16.62 11.15 -19.89
C GLN A 252 17.16 11.95 -18.68
N LEU A 253 16.78 11.54 -17.48
CA LEU A 253 17.36 12.08 -16.26
C LEU A 253 18.83 11.68 -16.17
N MET A 254 19.69 12.68 -15.95
CA MET A 254 21.12 12.51 -15.71
C MET A 254 21.44 13.02 -14.30
N VAL A 255 22.17 12.22 -13.52
CA VAL A 255 22.63 12.57 -12.17
C VAL A 255 24.12 12.28 -12.08
N ASP A 256 24.91 13.23 -11.60
CA ASP A 256 26.38 13.12 -11.56
C ASP A 256 26.99 12.77 -12.93
N ASN A 257 26.42 13.31 -14.01
CA ASN A 257 26.76 12.99 -15.40
C ASN A 257 26.59 11.50 -15.77
N LYS A 258 25.76 10.77 -15.04
CA LYS A 258 25.41 9.36 -15.29
C LYS A 258 23.93 9.21 -15.61
N ILE A 259 23.59 8.21 -16.41
CA ILE A 259 22.21 7.86 -16.76
C ILE A 259 21.51 7.32 -15.51
N PHE A 260 20.47 7.99 -15.02
CA PHE A 260 19.72 7.51 -13.85
C PHE A 260 18.79 6.36 -14.24
N VAL A 261 18.82 5.27 -13.47
CA VAL A 261 18.00 4.07 -13.66
C VAL A 261 17.65 3.48 -12.29
N SER A 262 16.41 3.03 -12.12
CA SER A 262 15.96 2.29 -10.95
C SER A 262 15.28 0.97 -11.34
N THR A 263 14.83 0.23 -10.34
CA THR A 263 14.06 -1.01 -10.48
C THR A 263 13.05 -1.11 -9.34
N PHE A 264 11.95 -1.81 -9.57
CA PHE A 264 11.14 -2.38 -8.50
C PHE A 264 11.59 -3.82 -8.27
N SER A 265 12.12 -4.14 -7.08
CA SER A 265 12.83 -5.38 -6.78
C SER A 265 14.04 -5.65 -7.71
N GLY A 266 14.57 -6.89 -7.72
CA GLY A 266 15.65 -7.33 -8.60
C GLY A 266 16.97 -7.65 -7.89
N ASP A 267 16.91 -7.95 -6.59
CA ASP A 267 18.03 -8.16 -5.66
C ASP A 267 19.23 -8.98 -6.18
N ASP A 268 19.01 -9.96 -7.05
CA ASP A 268 20.07 -10.82 -7.60
C ASP A 268 20.62 -10.36 -8.96
N LEU A 269 20.29 -9.15 -9.43
CA LEU A 269 20.79 -8.65 -10.72
C LEU A 269 22.30 -8.41 -10.65
N ASP A 270 23.04 -8.99 -11.60
CA ASP A 270 24.48 -8.75 -11.73
C ASP A 270 24.74 -7.31 -12.20
N VAL A 271 25.01 -6.41 -11.24
CA VAL A 271 25.25 -4.99 -11.49
C VAL A 271 26.52 -4.76 -12.33
N ALA A 272 27.53 -5.62 -12.21
CA ALA A 272 28.75 -5.49 -13.02
C ALA A 272 28.47 -5.84 -14.49
N ALA A 273 27.72 -6.93 -14.73
CA ALA A 273 27.25 -7.28 -16.06
C ALA A 273 26.30 -6.21 -16.64
N LEU A 274 25.42 -5.63 -15.82
CA LEU A 274 24.55 -4.53 -16.24
C LEU A 274 25.37 -3.34 -16.74
N ARG A 275 26.35 -2.87 -15.95
CA ARG A 275 27.23 -1.76 -16.34
C ARG A 275 28.00 -2.07 -17.62
N ALA A 276 28.50 -3.30 -17.75
CA ALA A 276 29.19 -3.75 -18.97
C ALA A 276 28.27 -3.75 -20.19
N SER A 277 27.02 -4.21 -20.03
CA SER A 277 26.01 -4.23 -21.09
C SER A 277 25.60 -2.84 -21.56
N VAL A 278 25.40 -1.90 -20.63
CA VAL A 278 25.08 -0.50 -20.96
C VAL A 278 26.25 0.20 -21.65
N GLY A 279 27.49 -0.11 -21.25
CA GLY A 279 28.70 0.48 -21.86
C GLY A 279 28.85 1.99 -21.64
N LYS A 280 28.01 2.61 -20.81
CA LYS A 280 28.03 4.02 -20.43
C LYS A 280 27.85 4.16 -18.91
N PRO A 281 28.33 5.24 -18.28
CA PRO A 281 28.12 5.46 -16.85
C PRO A 281 26.63 5.56 -16.50
N ILE A 282 26.19 4.71 -15.55
CA ILE A 282 24.83 4.73 -14.98
C ILE A 282 24.89 5.10 -13.49
N PHE A 283 23.88 5.84 -13.04
CA PHE A 283 23.53 6.00 -11.64
C PHE A 283 22.43 4.99 -11.35
N PHE A 284 22.80 3.86 -10.75
CA PHE A 284 21.86 2.77 -10.51
C PHE A 284 21.37 2.80 -9.06
N ALA A 285 20.07 3.05 -8.90
CA ALA A 285 19.38 3.12 -7.61
C ALA A 285 18.19 2.13 -7.57
N PRO A 286 18.45 0.82 -7.49
CA PRO A 286 17.38 -0.17 -7.50
C PRO A 286 16.64 -0.25 -6.17
N ASN A 287 15.45 -0.82 -6.20
CA ASN A 287 14.76 -1.31 -4.99
C ASN A 287 15.28 -2.70 -4.60
N PHE A 288 16.54 -2.77 -4.18
CA PHE A 288 17.07 -3.98 -3.52
C PHE A 288 16.79 -3.89 -2.02
N HIS A 289 16.58 -5.05 -1.40
CA HIS A 289 16.21 -5.24 -0.01
C HIS A 289 17.43 -5.67 0.82
N PRO A 290 18.04 -4.76 1.60
CA PRO A 290 19.21 -5.09 2.42
C PRO A 290 18.94 -6.23 3.42
N SER A 291 17.72 -6.29 3.96
CA SER A 291 17.25 -7.35 4.89
C SER A 291 17.31 -8.77 4.32
N TYR A 292 17.36 -8.95 3.00
CA TYR A 292 17.55 -10.27 2.38
C TYR A 292 19.02 -10.71 2.34
N GLY A 293 19.95 -9.85 2.78
CA GLY A 293 21.39 -10.06 2.63
C GLY A 293 21.92 -9.69 1.25
N THR A 294 21.14 -8.94 0.47
CA THR A 294 21.47 -8.51 -0.89
C THR A 294 22.75 -7.67 -0.92
N ASN A 295 23.64 -7.94 -1.88
CA ASN A 295 24.89 -7.19 -2.01
C ASN A 295 24.65 -5.82 -2.68
N VAL A 296 24.67 -4.76 -1.87
CA VAL A 296 24.47 -3.37 -2.31
C VAL A 296 25.79 -2.59 -2.51
N SER A 297 26.94 -3.26 -2.52
CA SER A 297 28.23 -2.60 -2.71
C SER A 297 28.44 -2.03 -4.12
N ALA A 298 27.76 -2.59 -5.13
CA ALA A 298 27.94 -2.21 -6.54
C ALA A 298 26.97 -1.11 -7.05
N VAL A 299 25.92 -0.78 -6.28
CA VAL A 299 24.92 0.24 -6.63
C VAL A 299 25.40 1.66 -6.28
N ASP A 300 24.84 2.70 -6.91
CA ASP A 300 25.13 4.11 -6.58
C ASP A 300 24.19 4.65 -5.48
N GLY A 301 22.99 4.06 -5.37
CA GLY A 301 22.03 4.33 -4.32
C GLY A 301 21.01 3.19 -4.18
N LEU A 302 20.03 3.37 -3.30
CA LEU A 302 18.92 2.42 -3.16
C LEU A 302 17.60 3.17 -3.07
N LEU A 303 16.60 2.63 -3.76
CA LEU A 303 15.21 3.00 -3.63
C LEU A 303 14.56 2.15 -2.55
N ASN A 304 14.09 2.78 -1.48
CA ASN A 304 13.20 2.09 -0.56
C ASN A 304 11.75 2.23 -1.05
N TRP A 305 11.04 1.12 -1.19
CA TRP A 305 9.63 1.09 -1.59
C TRP A 305 8.66 1.14 -0.40
N MET A 306 9.14 0.88 0.82
CA MET A 306 8.32 0.78 2.03
C MET A 306 7.83 2.15 2.49
N ALA A 307 6.82 2.68 1.80
CA ALA A 307 6.22 3.98 2.05
C ALA A 307 5.18 3.99 3.17
N TRP A 308 4.81 2.81 3.69
CA TRP A 308 3.79 2.62 4.73
C TRP A 308 4.26 1.69 5.84
N PRO A 309 3.72 1.84 7.07
CA PRO A 309 3.91 0.86 8.12
C PRO A 309 3.44 -0.54 7.69
N ASN A 310 4.26 -1.55 7.93
CA ASN A 310 4.00 -2.92 7.48
C ASN A 310 4.59 -3.95 8.46
N ASN A 311 4.39 -5.24 8.20
CA ASN A 311 4.88 -6.33 9.04
C ASN A 311 6.27 -6.88 8.63
N GLY A 312 6.98 -6.25 7.71
CA GLY A 312 8.24 -6.73 7.12
C GLY A 312 8.09 -7.74 5.98
N GLN A 313 6.86 -8.02 5.55
CA GLN A 313 6.56 -8.93 4.43
C GLN A 313 5.61 -8.29 3.41
N ASN A 314 5.63 -6.95 3.34
CA ASN A 314 4.72 -6.17 2.51
C ASN A 314 3.25 -6.51 2.77
N LYS A 315 2.87 -6.56 4.06
CA LYS A 315 1.49 -6.75 4.55
C LYS A 315 1.22 -5.86 5.75
N ALA A 316 -0.07 -5.62 6.03
CA ALA A 316 -0.49 -4.79 7.15
C ALA A 316 0.22 -5.22 8.45
N PRO A 317 0.59 -4.27 9.33
CA PRO A 317 1.20 -4.59 10.60
C PRO A 317 0.37 -5.58 11.42
N THR A 318 1.05 -6.37 12.24
CA THR A 318 0.42 -7.23 13.24
C THR A 318 0.93 -6.85 14.62
N SER A 319 0.28 -7.34 15.67
CA SER A 319 0.74 -7.12 17.06
C SER A 319 2.17 -7.60 17.32
N SER A 320 2.67 -8.55 16.52
CA SER A 320 4.01 -9.13 16.65
C SER A 320 5.05 -8.54 15.71
N HIS A 321 4.62 -7.89 14.63
CA HIS A 321 5.49 -7.37 13.57
C HIS A 321 4.94 -6.04 13.06
N ASN A 322 5.63 -4.96 13.39
CA ASN A 322 5.31 -3.61 12.96
C ASN A 322 6.62 -2.86 12.67
N ILE A 323 6.83 -2.54 11.41
CA ILE A 323 7.97 -1.81 10.88
C ILE A 323 7.43 -0.49 10.37
N SER A 324 7.87 0.62 10.97
CA SER A 324 7.55 1.97 10.50
C SER A 324 8.36 2.34 9.25
N VAL A 325 7.92 3.38 8.54
CA VAL A 325 8.67 3.92 7.40
C VAL A 325 10.08 4.37 7.83
N ALA A 326 10.19 5.01 8.99
CA ALA A 326 11.46 5.43 9.57
C ALA A 326 12.38 4.25 9.96
N ASP A 327 11.83 3.08 10.29
CA ASP A 327 12.66 1.87 10.49
C ASP A 327 13.27 1.39 9.18
N GLY A 328 12.48 1.41 8.09
CA GLY A 328 12.95 1.13 6.74
C GLY A 328 14.01 2.14 6.27
N ASP A 329 13.82 3.44 6.54
CA ASP A 329 14.84 4.46 6.24
C ASP A 329 16.18 4.12 6.89
N ARG A 330 16.17 3.76 8.18
CA ARG A 330 17.41 3.41 8.90
C ARG A 330 18.07 2.17 8.32
N GLU A 331 17.30 1.14 7.95
CA GLU A 331 17.85 -0.05 7.29
C GLU A 331 18.61 0.32 6.01
N TYR A 332 17.97 1.08 5.13
CA TYR A 332 18.55 1.44 3.84
C TYR A 332 19.74 2.40 3.99
N VAL A 333 19.61 3.44 4.81
CA VAL A 333 20.70 4.40 5.07
C VAL A 333 21.92 3.71 5.65
N ASN A 334 21.73 2.79 6.60
CA ASN A 334 22.83 2.01 7.19
C ASN A 334 23.49 1.11 6.15
N ALA A 335 22.71 0.41 5.33
CA ALA A 335 23.22 -0.46 4.27
C ALA A 335 24.00 0.31 3.19
N LEU A 336 23.59 1.56 2.91
CA LEU A 336 24.22 2.42 1.92
C LEU A 336 25.57 2.99 2.35
N GLY A 337 25.84 3.11 3.66
CA GLY A 337 27.13 3.58 4.17
C GLY A 337 27.57 4.94 3.62
N GLY A 338 26.62 5.86 3.39
CA GLY A 338 26.86 7.20 2.83
C GLY A 338 26.60 7.35 1.33
N LYS A 339 26.21 6.27 0.62
CA LYS A 339 25.67 6.35 -0.74
C LYS A 339 24.27 6.98 -0.76
N ALA A 340 23.78 7.33 -1.95
CA ALA A 340 22.53 8.05 -2.07
C ALA A 340 21.32 7.18 -1.68
N TYR A 341 20.42 7.78 -0.90
CA TYR A 341 19.15 7.19 -0.53
C TYR A 341 18.02 7.85 -1.32
N VAL A 342 17.12 7.05 -1.91
CA VAL A 342 15.85 7.51 -2.48
C VAL A 342 14.76 7.16 -1.47
N ALA A 343 14.29 8.17 -0.74
CA ALA A 343 13.29 8.01 0.30
C ALA A 343 11.87 7.89 -0.31
N PRO A 344 11.06 6.92 0.12
CA PRO A 344 9.68 6.81 -0.33
C PRO A 344 8.79 7.82 0.37
N ALA A 345 7.82 8.35 -0.38
CA ALA A 345 6.68 9.09 0.15
C ALA A 345 5.40 8.57 -0.49
N SER A 346 4.38 8.24 0.30
CA SER A 346 3.06 7.89 -0.22
C SER A 346 1.95 8.30 0.75
N PRO A 347 0.79 8.75 0.26
CA PRO A 347 -0.28 9.21 1.14
C PRO A 347 -1.17 8.09 1.68
N TRP A 348 -1.44 7.06 0.90
CA TRP A 348 -2.48 6.07 1.16
C TRP A 348 -2.14 4.73 0.54
N PHE A 349 -2.77 3.64 0.97
CA PHE A 349 -2.70 2.36 0.27
C PHE A 349 -3.96 1.55 0.52
N PHE A 350 -4.62 1.13 -0.55
CA PHE A 350 -5.74 0.20 -0.52
C PHE A 350 -5.91 -0.49 -1.87
N THR A 351 -6.08 -1.81 -1.85
CA THR A 351 -6.34 -2.61 -3.05
C THR A 351 -7.40 -3.68 -2.78
N HIS A 352 -8.24 -3.96 -3.78
CA HIS A 352 -9.44 -4.79 -3.60
C HIS A 352 -9.88 -5.53 -4.87
N PHE A 353 -8.91 -6.20 -5.49
CA PHE A 353 -9.10 -7.05 -6.66
C PHE A 353 -9.57 -8.45 -6.25
N GLY A 354 -10.77 -8.84 -6.70
CA GLY A 354 -11.36 -10.16 -6.48
C GLY A 354 -11.05 -11.17 -7.59
N PRO A 355 -11.90 -12.20 -7.79
CA PRO A 355 -11.73 -13.22 -8.82
C PRO A 355 -11.98 -12.71 -10.25
N GLU A 356 -12.46 -11.49 -10.43
CA GLU A 356 -12.65 -10.85 -11.72
C GLU A 356 -11.33 -10.56 -12.46
N VAL A 357 -10.20 -10.54 -11.74
CA VAL A 357 -8.86 -10.43 -12.33
C VAL A 357 -7.99 -11.63 -11.96
N SER A 358 -6.98 -11.90 -12.79
CA SER A 358 -6.03 -13.00 -12.57
C SER A 358 -4.97 -12.71 -11.49
N TYR A 359 -4.92 -11.48 -10.98
CA TYR A 359 -3.92 -10.96 -10.04
C TYR A 359 -4.59 -10.42 -8.76
N SER A 360 -5.51 -11.20 -8.19
CA SER A 360 -6.31 -10.81 -7.03
C SER A 360 -5.45 -10.34 -5.84
N LYS A 361 -5.94 -9.31 -5.14
CA LYS A 361 -5.24 -8.55 -4.10
C LYS A 361 -6.27 -7.94 -3.16
N ASN A 362 -6.11 -8.05 -1.83
CA ASN A 362 -7.09 -7.48 -0.90
C ASN A 362 -6.49 -7.08 0.46
N TRP A 363 -5.94 -5.87 0.56
CA TRP A 363 -5.41 -5.32 1.82
C TRP A 363 -5.29 -3.79 1.78
N ALA A 364 -5.06 -3.21 2.95
CA ALA A 364 -4.72 -1.81 3.15
C ALA A 364 -3.54 -1.67 4.12
N PHE A 365 -2.81 -0.55 4.04
CA PHE A 365 -1.81 -0.19 5.03
C PHE A 365 -2.28 0.99 5.90
N PRO A 366 -1.81 1.11 7.16
CA PRO A 366 -2.02 2.30 7.96
C PRO A 366 -1.53 3.55 7.21
N SER A 367 -2.43 4.51 7.00
CA SER A 367 -2.17 5.65 6.11
C SER A 367 -2.67 6.99 6.66
N ASP A 368 -3.77 7.01 7.43
CA ASP A 368 -4.31 8.11 8.24
C ASP A 368 -3.65 9.51 8.04
N LEU A 369 -2.74 9.95 8.91
CA LEU A 369 -1.98 11.21 8.79
C LEU A 369 -0.58 11.03 8.16
N LEU A 370 -0.28 9.84 7.65
CA LEU A 370 1.04 9.43 7.15
C LEU A 370 1.59 10.43 6.14
N TRP A 371 0.77 10.95 5.22
CA TRP A 371 1.25 11.90 4.21
C TRP A 371 1.90 13.15 4.81
N TYR A 372 1.23 13.75 5.79
CA TYR A 372 1.73 14.95 6.48
C TYR A 372 2.95 14.62 7.35
N ASP A 373 2.86 13.55 8.14
CA ASP A 373 3.96 13.14 9.01
C ASP A 373 5.20 12.80 8.21
N ARG A 374 5.03 12.06 7.11
CA ARG A 374 6.13 11.60 6.25
C ARG A 374 6.86 12.74 5.57
N TRP A 375 6.15 13.75 5.08
CA TRP A 375 6.81 14.92 4.49
C TRP A 375 7.67 15.68 5.53
N ASN A 376 7.21 15.79 6.78
CA ASN A 376 8.01 16.39 7.86
C ASN A 376 9.23 15.52 8.22
N GLU A 377 9.08 14.20 8.25
CA GLU A 377 10.20 13.26 8.42
C GLU A 377 11.24 13.43 7.31
N ILE A 378 10.82 13.54 6.05
CA ILE A 378 11.69 13.73 4.89
C ILE A 378 12.49 15.03 5.00
N LEU A 379 11.86 16.15 5.40
CA LEU A 379 12.56 17.42 5.64
C LEU A 379 13.63 17.29 6.74
N THR A 380 13.38 16.44 7.75
CA THR A 380 14.33 16.17 8.83
C THR A 380 15.45 15.23 8.39
N LEU A 381 15.11 14.18 7.63
CA LEU A 381 16.04 13.19 7.12
C LEU A 381 17.00 13.79 6.09
N GLY A 382 16.53 14.75 5.29
CA GLY A 382 17.29 15.41 4.24
C GLY A 382 17.92 14.46 3.21
N PRO A 383 17.21 13.43 2.70
CA PRO A 383 17.77 12.49 1.73
C PRO A 383 18.16 13.22 0.44
N ARG A 384 19.02 12.59 -0.37
CA ARG A 384 19.37 13.16 -1.68
C ARG A 384 18.20 13.12 -2.65
N PHE A 385 17.39 12.05 -2.61
CA PHE A 385 16.25 11.90 -3.50
C PHE A 385 15.00 11.50 -2.71
N VAL A 386 13.86 11.90 -3.23
CA VAL A 386 12.54 11.43 -2.80
C VAL A 386 11.84 10.84 -4.01
N GLU A 387 11.20 9.68 -3.84
CA GLU A 387 10.29 9.14 -4.85
C GLU A 387 8.88 9.04 -4.27
N ILE A 388 7.95 9.77 -4.89
CA ILE A 388 6.53 9.69 -4.56
C ILE A 388 5.95 8.44 -5.22
N VAL A 389 5.42 7.54 -4.40
CA VAL A 389 4.79 6.28 -4.80
C VAL A 389 3.29 6.49 -4.59
N THR A 390 2.51 6.90 -5.58
CA THR A 390 2.82 7.01 -7.03
C THR A 390 2.09 8.18 -7.68
N TRP A 391 2.40 8.47 -8.95
CA TRP A 391 1.60 9.37 -9.77
C TRP A 391 0.24 8.76 -10.16
N ASN A 392 0.17 7.54 -10.69
CA ASN A 392 -1.03 7.02 -11.35
C ASN A 392 -1.35 5.54 -11.05
N ASP A 393 -0.90 4.97 -9.93
CA ASP A 393 -1.34 3.62 -9.55
C ASP A 393 -2.69 3.68 -8.83
N TYR A 394 -3.75 3.61 -9.64
CA TYR A 394 -5.14 3.66 -9.18
C TYR A 394 -5.56 2.35 -8.48
N GLY A 395 -5.03 1.20 -8.92
CA GLY A 395 -5.34 -0.13 -8.36
C GLY A 395 -4.89 -0.36 -6.93
N GLU A 396 -3.85 0.35 -6.50
CA GLU A 396 -3.37 0.34 -5.11
C GLU A 396 -3.74 1.61 -4.33
N SER A 397 -4.56 2.48 -4.92
CA SER A 397 -5.15 3.68 -4.31
C SER A 397 -4.13 4.68 -3.76
N HIS A 398 -2.89 4.64 -4.25
CA HIS A 398 -1.81 5.50 -3.77
C HIS A 398 -1.31 6.52 -4.80
N TYR A 399 -2.12 6.76 -5.81
CA TYR A 399 -1.93 7.83 -6.78
C TYR A 399 -2.09 9.20 -6.10
N ILE A 400 -1.27 10.16 -6.52
CA ILE A 400 -1.50 11.59 -6.27
C ILE A 400 -1.91 12.32 -7.56
N GLY A 401 -1.67 11.73 -8.72
CA GLY A 401 -2.04 12.29 -10.01
C GLY A 401 -3.56 12.29 -10.23
N PRO A 402 -4.05 13.10 -11.17
CA PRO A 402 -5.48 13.27 -11.39
C PRO A 402 -6.16 12.01 -11.93
N LEU A 403 -7.41 11.75 -11.53
CA LEU A 403 -8.28 10.73 -12.12
C LEU A 403 -8.53 10.96 -13.62
N GLN A 404 -8.56 12.23 -14.04
CA GLN A 404 -8.71 12.58 -15.46
C GLN A 404 -7.42 12.35 -16.27
N SER A 405 -6.33 11.85 -15.68
CA SER A 405 -5.18 11.39 -16.47
C SER A 405 -5.59 10.20 -17.32
N GLN A 406 -5.18 10.17 -18.59
CA GLN A 406 -5.60 9.11 -19.51
C GLN A 406 -4.96 7.77 -19.13
N HIS A 407 -5.79 6.74 -18.95
CA HIS A 407 -5.37 5.38 -18.63
C HIS A 407 -6.46 4.38 -18.98
N THR A 408 -6.05 3.13 -19.21
CA THR A 408 -6.93 1.98 -19.24
C THR A 408 -7.27 1.50 -17.84
N ASP A 409 -8.53 1.13 -17.63
CA ASP A 409 -9.00 0.52 -16.39
C ASP A 409 -8.33 -0.84 -16.12
N ASP A 410 -7.61 -0.95 -15.02
CA ASP A 410 -7.02 -2.19 -14.51
C ASP A 410 -8.00 -3.01 -13.64
N GLY A 411 -9.24 -2.54 -13.51
CA GLY A 411 -10.29 -3.11 -12.67
C GLY A 411 -10.53 -2.31 -11.37
N ALA A 412 -9.80 -1.23 -11.15
CA ALA A 412 -9.89 -0.41 -9.93
C ALA A 412 -11.02 0.61 -9.94
N SER A 413 -11.59 0.91 -11.10
CA SER A 413 -12.59 1.97 -11.27
C SER A 413 -13.78 1.88 -10.31
N LYS A 414 -14.13 0.66 -9.86
CA LYS A 414 -15.20 0.41 -8.87
C LYS A 414 -14.94 0.92 -7.46
N TRP A 415 -13.68 1.19 -7.07
CA TRP A 415 -13.34 1.90 -5.83
C TRP A 415 -12.65 3.26 -6.04
N VAL A 416 -12.20 3.54 -7.26
CA VAL A 416 -11.50 4.78 -7.65
C VAL A 416 -12.45 5.87 -8.16
N ASN A 417 -13.58 5.51 -8.79
CA ASN A 417 -14.54 6.49 -9.26
C ASN A 417 -15.01 7.41 -8.11
N ASP A 418 -15.03 8.72 -8.39
CA ASP A 418 -15.40 9.75 -7.40
C ASP A 418 -14.49 9.80 -6.15
N MET A 419 -13.19 9.50 -6.31
CA MET A 419 -12.15 9.60 -5.27
C MET A 419 -10.96 10.45 -5.73
N PRO A 420 -11.12 11.76 -5.96
CA PRO A 420 -9.99 12.62 -6.31
C PRO A 420 -8.95 12.65 -5.19
N HIS A 421 -7.67 12.68 -5.57
CA HIS A 421 -6.50 12.74 -4.66
C HIS A 421 -5.67 14.03 -4.84
N ASP A 422 -6.19 15.01 -5.59
CA ASP A 422 -5.50 16.25 -5.95
C ASP A 422 -5.11 17.10 -4.73
N GLY A 423 -5.86 17.04 -3.63
CA GLY A 423 -5.46 17.72 -2.40
C GLY A 423 -4.12 17.25 -1.81
N TRP A 424 -3.71 16.01 -2.07
CA TRP A 424 -2.37 15.55 -1.68
C TRP A 424 -1.26 16.15 -2.56
N LEU A 425 -1.56 16.54 -3.81
CA LEU A 425 -0.65 17.34 -4.64
C LEU A 425 -0.46 18.73 -4.04
N ASP A 426 -1.55 19.36 -3.59
CA ASP A 426 -1.50 20.70 -3.01
C ASP A 426 -0.62 20.73 -1.76
N ILE A 427 -0.75 19.73 -0.88
CA ILE A 427 0.16 19.54 0.27
C ILE A 427 1.62 19.43 -0.19
N SER A 428 1.90 18.65 -1.24
CA SER A 428 3.27 18.35 -1.66
C SER A 428 4.05 19.59 -2.09
N LYS A 429 3.39 20.57 -2.70
CA LYS A 429 4.05 21.71 -3.35
C LYS A 429 4.99 22.51 -2.41
N PRO A 430 4.54 23.04 -1.26
CA PRO A 430 5.45 23.74 -0.36
C PRO A 430 6.48 22.82 0.30
N PHE A 431 6.16 21.54 0.53
CA PHE A 431 7.11 20.57 1.09
C PHE A 431 8.23 20.22 0.11
N ILE A 432 7.93 20.04 -1.18
CA ILE A 432 8.93 19.84 -2.23
C ILE A 432 9.85 21.06 -2.32
N ALA A 433 9.29 22.27 -2.30
CA ALA A 433 10.09 23.49 -2.30
C ALA A 433 11.03 23.55 -1.08
N ALA A 434 10.51 23.29 0.13
CA ALA A 434 11.30 23.23 1.36
C ALA A 434 12.40 22.17 1.29
N PHE A 435 12.08 20.98 0.78
CA PHE A 435 13.02 19.89 0.62
C PHE A 435 14.17 20.28 -0.31
N LYS A 436 13.87 20.84 -1.48
CA LYS A 436 14.89 21.22 -2.47
C LYS A 436 15.85 22.28 -1.92
N ASP A 437 15.33 23.23 -1.14
CA ASP A 437 16.13 24.26 -0.46
C ASP A 437 16.87 23.72 0.79
N GLY A 438 16.67 22.45 1.16
CA GLY A 438 17.30 21.81 2.32
C GLY A 438 16.76 22.33 3.66
N ALA A 439 15.55 22.89 3.67
CA ALA A 439 14.91 23.37 4.87
C ALA A 439 14.37 22.20 5.70
N SER A 440 14.48 22.30 7.03
CA SER A 440 13.94 21.32 7.97
C SER A 440 12.48 21.61 8.36
N SER A 441 11.84 22.59 7.73
CA SER A 441 10.45 22.99 7.98
C SER A 441 9.83 23.62 6.75
N VAL A 442 8.55 23.33 6.53
CA VAL A 442 7.75 23.85 5.42
C VAL A 442 7.25 25.27 5.63
N ASN A 443 7.28 25.80 6.86
CA ASN A 443 6.49 26.97 7.25
C ASN A 443 6.78 28.23 6.42
N SER A 444 8.03 28.48 6.00
CA SER A 444 8.41 29.62 5.14
C SER A 444 8.00 29.48 3.67
N TYR A 445 7.51 28.31 3.28
CA TYR A 445 7.10 27.96 1.91
C TYR A 445 5.58 28.01 1.72
N ILE A 446 4.82 28.19 2.81
CA ILE A 446 3.38 28.37 2.78
C ILE A 446 3.06 29.84 2.48
N ARG A 447 2.37 30.09 1.35
CA ARG A 447 2.11 31.44 0.83
C ARG A 447 0.62 31.80 0.73
N SER A 448 -0.24 30.82 0.87
CA SER A 448 -1.71 30.91 0.85
C SER A 448 -2.27 30.14 2.02
N ASP A 449 -3.45 30.57 2.50
CA ASP A 449 -4.23 29.77 3.45
C ASP A 449 -4.96 28.67 2.68
N GLU A 450 -4.71 27.41 3.04
CA GLU A 450 -5.34 26.24 2.43
C GLU A 450 -5.74 25.23 3.51
N LEU A 451 -6.86 24.54 3.27
CA LEU A 451 -7.32 23.44 4.10
C LEU A 451 -7.49 22.20 3.22
N ILE A 452 -6.79 21.13 3.52
CA ILE A 452 -6.87 19.86 2.80
C ILE A 452 -7.48 18.84 3.75
N TYR A 453 -8.42 18.04 3.28
CA TYR A 453 -9.09 17.05 4.11
C TYR A 453 -9.28 15.74 3.36
N TRP A 454 -9.34 14.64 4.10
CA TRP A 454 -9.65 13.33 3.53
C TRP A 454 -10.32 12.40 4.54
N TYR A 455 -11.03 11.42 4.00
CA TYR A 455 -11.73 10.40 4.76
C TYR A 455 -12.17 9.25 3.86
N ARG A 456 -12.47 8.09 4.45
CA ARG A 456 -13.15 6.98 3.77
C ARG A 456 -14.62 7.28 3.53
N PRO A 457 -15.23 6.76 2.44
CA PRO A 457 -16.64 7.01 2.13
C PRO A 457 -17.62 6.35 3.11
N ALA A 458 -17.15 5.41 3.93
CA ALA A 458 -17.96 4.69 4.89
C ALA A 458 -17.12 4.30 6.13
N PRO A 459 -17.73 4.14 7.32
CA PRO A 459 -17.05 3.60 8.49
C PRO A 459 -16.47 2.21 8.23
N ARG A 460 -15.31 1.89 8.81
CA ARG A 460 -14.60 0.61 8.56
C ARG A 460 -15.41 -0.65 8.93
N ASN A 461 -16.41 -0.48 9.80
CA ASN A 461 -17.24 -1.55 10.33
C ASN A 461 -18.54 -1.79 9.57
N VAL A 462 -18.83 -1.03 8.49
CA VAL A 462 -19.95 -1.38 7.61
C VAL A 462 -19.83 -2.84 7.16
N ASN A 463 -20.95 -3.54 6.98
CA ASN A 463 -20.94 -4.93 6.55
C ASN A 463 -21.34 -5.03 5.07
N CYS A 464 -20.39 -5.45 4.24
CA CYS A 464 -20.58 -5.63 2.80
C CYS A 464 -20.52 -7.11 2.37
N ASP A 465 -20.48 -8.05 3.32
CA ASP A 465 -20.24 -9.48 3.06
C ASP A 465 -21.18 -10.08 2.01
N SER A 466 -22.44 -9.65 1.97
CA SER A 466 -23.41 -10.20 1.02
C SER A 466 -23.26 -9.70 -0.42
N THR A 467 -22.52 -8.62 -0.64
CA THR A 467 -22.39 -7.94 -1.95
C THR A 467 -20.96 -7.77 -2.42
N ASP A 468 -19.98 -8.01 -1.54
CA ASP A 468 -18.58 -7.77 -1.81
C ASP A 468 -17.94 -8.87 -2.67
N THR A 469 -17.00 -8.47 -3.53
CA THR A 469 -16.37 -9.36 -4.52
C THR A 469 -15.29 -10.26 -3.91
N CYS A 470 -14.68 -9.84 -2.79
CA CYS A 470 -13.59 -10.55 -2.14
C CYS A 470 -14.05 -11.59 -1.10
N MET A 471 -15.37 -11.88 -1.05
CA MET A 471 -15.99 -12.84 -0.14
C MET A 471 -15.96 -14.28 -0.64
N VAL A 472 -15.20 -14.55 -1.71
CA VAL A 472 -15.02 -15.88 -2.33
C VAL A 472 -13.53 -16.16 -2.56
N PRO A 473 -13.11 -17.42 -2.77
CA PRO A 473 -11.75 -17.73 -3.17
C PRO A 473 -11.38 -17.09 -4.52
N ALA A 474 -10.14 -16.62 -4.65
CA ALA A 474 -9.59 -16.08 -5.89
C ALA A 474 -8.13 -16.53 -6.08
N ASN A 475 -7.47 -16.10 -7.16
CA ASN A 475 -6.08 -16.44 -7.39
C ASN A 475 -5.20 -15.80 -6.31
N ASN A 476 -4.49 -16.63 -5.53
CA ASN A 476 -3.58 -16.17 -4.49
C ASN A 476 -2.13 -16.64 -4.69
N ALA A 477 -1.70 -16.85 -5.94
CA ALA A 477 -0.33 -17.28 -6.24
C ALA A 477 0.74 -16.30 -5.70
N SER A 478 0.39 -15.02 -5.57
CA SER A 478 1.23 -13.95 -5.01
C SER A 478 1.23 -13.91 -3.47
N GLY A 479 0.29 -14.57 -2.80
CA GLY A 479 0.08 -14.43 -1.34
C GLY A 479 -0.53 -13.07 -0.92
N ASN A 480 -1.09 -12.33 -1.87
CA ASN A 480 -1.59 -10.97 -1.69
C ASN A 480 -3.13 -10.90 -1.61
N TYR A 481 -3.84 -12.00 -1.84
CA TYR A 481 -5.28 -12.07 -1.70
C TYR A 481 -5.69 -12.62 -0.33
N PHE A 482 -6.45 -11.83 0.42
CA PHE A 482 -7.05 -12.22 1.69
C PHE A 482 -8.56 -12.34 1.48
N LEU A 483 -9.12 -13.53 1.72
CA LEU A 483 -10.56 -13.73 1.59
C LEU A 483 -11.28 -12.98 2.71
N GLY A 484 -12.22 -12.10 2.35
CA GLY A 484 -13.02 -11.31 3.27
C GLY A 484 -12.83 -9.80 3.13
N ARG A 485 -13.07 -9.09 4.24
CA ARG A 485 -12.71 -7.67 4.36
C ARG A 485 -11.19 -7.48 4.16
N PRO A 486 -10.74 -6.36 3.55
CA PRO A 486 -9.31 -6.14 3.28
C PRO A 486 -8.42 -6.37 4.50
N ASN A 487 -7.33 -7.14 4.37
CA ASN A 487 -6.38 -7.28 5.48
C ASN A 487 -5.84 -5.89 5.91
N GLY A 488 -5.75 -5.64 7.21
CA GLY A 488 -5.32 -4.34 7.76
C GLY A 488 -6.44 -3.30 7.92
N TRP A 489 -7.69 -3.61 7.56
CA TRP A 489 -8.84 -2.70 7.68
C TRP A 489 -9.03 -2.13 9.10
N ASP A 490 -8.68 -2.89 10.12
CA ASP A 490 -8.82 -2.55 11.54
C ASP A 490 -7.79 -1.53 12.00
N SER A 491 -6.69 -1.37 11.26
CA SER A 491 -5.67 -0.35 11.53
C SER A 491 -6.04 1.05 11.01
N MET A 492 -7.07 1.16 10.17
CA MET A 492 -7.44 2.44 9.57
C MET A 492 -8.53 3.13 10.40
N GLU A 493 -8.27 4.34 10.88
CA GLU A 493 -9.16 5.02 11.82
C GLU A 493 -10.45 5.56 11.17
N ASP A 494 -11.56 5.57 11.90
CA ASP A 494 -12.82 6.23 11.48
C ASP A 494 -12.73 7.73 11.82
N SER A 495 -11.95 8.46 11.02
CA SER A 495 -11.71 9.89 11.21
C SER A 495 -11.87 10.70 9.93
N VAL A 496 -12.18 11.99 10.09
CA VAL A 496 -11.95 13.03 9.08
C VAL A 496 -10.61 13.67 9.40
N PHE A 497 -9.65 13.51 8.49
CA PHE A 497 -8.32 14.06 8.60
C PHE A 497 -8.27 15.42 7.93
N VAL A 498 -7.57 16.37 8.55
CA VAL A 498 -7.45 17.74 8.06
C VAL A 498 -6.01 18.21 8.22
N VAL A 499 -5.41 18.70 7.14
CA VAL A 499 -4.16 19.44 7.12
C VAL A 499 -4.45 20.90 6.78
N SER A 500 -3.96 21.80 7.61
CA SER A 500 -4.08 23.24 7.41
C SER A 500 -2.73 23.84 7.09
N LEU A 501 -2.65 24.60 5.99
CA LEU A 501 -1.49 25.39 5.62
C LEU A 501 -1.85 26.86 5.83
N MET A 502 -1.40 27.47 6.93
CA MET A 502 -1.87 28.77 7.38
C MET A 502 -0.76 29.83 7.36
N THR A 503 -1.03 30.97 6.72
CA THR A 503 -0.13 32.14 6.72
C THR A 503 -0.11 32.88 8.05
N ALA A 504 -1.17 32.73 8.86
CA ALA A 504 -1.29 33.25 10.22
C ALA A 504 -2.24 32.36 11.03
N PRO A 505 -2.17 32.34 12.37
CA PRO A 505 -3.07 31.52 13.19
C PRO A 505 -4.55 31.73 12.85
N ALA A 506 -5.33 30.64 12.89
CA ALA A 506 -6.76 30.66 12.57
C ALA A 506 -7.51 29.56 13.35
N SER A 507 -8.83 29.70 13.47
CA SER A 507 -9.70 28.70 14.09
C SER A 507 -10.38 27.87 13.00
N ILE A 508 -10.27 26.54 13.09
CA ILE A 508 -10.83 25.60 12.12
C ILE A 508 -12.06 24.94 12.72
N HIS A 509 -13.13 24.87 11.92
CA HIS A 509 -14.39 24.23 12.25
C HIS A 509 -14.64 23.11 11.26
N VAL A 510 -14.72 21.88 11.76
CA VAL A 510 -15.01 20.68 10.98
C VAL A 510 -16.39 20.17 11.40
N ASN A 511 -17.37 20.28 10.52
CA ASN A 511 -18.67 19.65 10.71
C ASN A 511 -18.65 18.27 10.07
N SER A 512 -18.67 17.23 10.91
CA SER A 512 -18.81 15.86 10.49
C SER A 512 -20.18 15.33 10.86
N GLY A 513 -21.02 15.04 9.87
CA GLY A 513 -22.34 14.43 10.07
C GLY A 513 -23.30 15.23 10.96
N GLY A 514 -23.13 16.56 11.07
CA GLY A 514 -23.93 17.45 11.92
C GLY A 514 -23.26 17.82 13.26
N THR A 515 -22.16 17.16 13.63
CA THR A 515 -21.36 17.50 14.81
C THR A 515 -20.21 18.41 14.42
N VAL A 516 -20.10 19.58 15.05
CA VAL A 516 -19.05 20.56 14.78
C VAL A 516 -17.91 20.39 15.79
N TYR A 517 -16.71 20.13 15.27
CA TYR A 517 -15.46 20.10 16.02
C TYR A 517 -14.67 21.38 15.73
N THR A 518 -14.18 22.05 16.77
CA THR A 518 -13.39 23.27 16.64
C THR A 518 -12.01 23.11 17.29
N TYR A 519 -10.98 23.59 16.60
CA TYR A 519 -9.61 23.67 17.11
C TYR A 519 -8.86 24.86 16.50
N ASP A 520 -7.79 25.31 17.15
CA ASP A 520 -6.92 26.38 16.66
C ASP A 520 -5.74 25.80 15.88
N ALA A 521 -5.50 26.33 14.67
CA ALA A 521 -4.32 26.04 13.87
C ALA A 521 -3.29 27.18 13.99
N PRO A 522 -2.01 26.85 14.25
CA PRO A 522 -0.93 27.84 14.20
C PRO A 522 -0.68 28.32 12.77
N SER A 523 0.18 29.33 12.61
CA SER A 523 0.80 29.59 11.31
C SER A 523 1.74 28.44 10.96
N GLY A 524 1.82 28.10 9.67
CA GLY A 524 2.57 26.96 9.16
C GLY A 524 1.66 25.81 8.76
N ALA A 525 2.23 24.63 8.60
CA ALA A 525 1.47 23.41 8.40
C ALA A 525 1.11 22.78 9.75
N SER A 526 -0.11 22.27 9.89
CA SER A 526 -0.53 21.44 11.02
C SER A 526 -1.59 20.44 10.59
N ALA A 527 -1.70 19.32 11.31
CA ALA A 527 -2.67 18.27 11.04
C ALA A 527 -3.54 17.97 12.26
N GLN A 528 -4.79 17.59 12.02
CA GLN A 528 -5.74 17.17 13.05
C GLN A 528 -6.65 16.07 12.50
N ALA A 529 -6.97 15.10 13.34
CA ALA A 529 -8.04 14.13 13.10
C ALA A 529 -9.25 14.48 13.98
N VAL A 530 -10.45 14.41 13.43
CA VAL A 530 -11.71 14.49 14.19
C VAL A 530 -12.54 13.24 13.94
N PRO A 531 -13.40 12.80 14.90
CA PRO A 531 -14.23 11.63 14.71
C PRO A 531 -15.10 11.71 13.45
N MET A 532 -15.15 10.62 12.70
CA MET A 532 -16.01 10.47 11.54
C MET A 532 -17.46 10.24 11.96
N ASN A 533 -18.38 11.03 11.41
CA ASN A 533 -19.82 10.77 11.48
C ASN A 533 -20.41 10.68 10.07
N VAL A 534 -21.38 9.77 9.92
CA VAL A 534 -22.17 9.61 8.69
C VAL A 534 -22.90 10.90 8.33
N GLY A 535 -22.90 11.25 7.05
CA GLY A 535 -23.57 12.41 6.50
C GLY A 535 -22.62 13.39 5.80
N VAL A 536 -23.06 14.63 5.70
CA VAL A 536 -22.33 15.72 5.05
C VAL A 536 -21.10 16.12 5.87
N GLN A 537 -20.00 16.36 5.17
CA GLN A 537 -18.76 16.89 5.74
C GLN A 537 -18.58 18.34 5.25
N SER A 538 -18.46 19.30 6.15
CA SER A 538 -18.20 20.71 5.78
C SER A 538 -17.18 21.35 6.69
N PHE A 539 -16.49 22.34 6.16
CA PHE A 539 -15.31 22.93 6.78
C PHE A 539 -15.38 24.45 6.70
N SER A 540 -14.90 25.12 7.74
CA SER A 540 -14.63 26.56 7.67
C SER A 540 -13.42 26.96 8.50
N VAL A 541 -12.75 28.01 8.06
CA VAL A 541 -11.61 28.61 8.73
C VAL A 541 -11.96 30.05 9.05
N THR A 542 -11.87 30.41 10.32
CA THR A 542 -12.13 31.77 10.78
C THR A 542 -10.87 32.41 11.35
N ARG A 543 -10.64 33.68 10.99
CA ARG A 543 -9.56 34.50 11.53
C ARG A 543 -10.12 35.85 11.90
N ASN A 544 -9.86 36.30 13.14
CA ASN A 544 -10.40 37.56 13.68
C ASN A 544 -11.93 37.68 13.56
N GLY A 545 -12.66 36.57 13.71
CA GLY A 545 -14.13 36.52 13.60
C GLY A 545 -14.68 36.53 12.16
N ALA A 546 -13.83 36.65 11.14
CA ALA A 546 -14.23 36.56 9.73
C ALA A 546 -13.95 35.15 9.17
N ASN A 547 -14.87 34.63 8.37
CA ASN A 547 -14.66 33.38 7.62
C ASN A 547 -13.78 33.67 6.40
N ILE A 548 -12.61 33.02 6.33
CA ILE A 548 -11.62 33.21 5.25
C ILE A 548 -11.64 32.06 4.23
N LEU A 549 -12.07 30.86 4.64
CA LEU A 549 -12.23 29.69 3.80
C LEU A 549 -13.46 28.91 4.28
N SER A 550 -14.32 28.47 3.37
CA SER A 550 -15.38 27.53 3.72
C SER A 550 -15.83 26.73 2.52
N GLY A 551 -16.27 25.50 2.77
CA GLY A 551 -16.89 24.67 1.75
C GLY A 551 -17.41 23.36 2.32
N THR A 552 -18.14 22.66 1.46
CA THR A 552 -18.74 21.36 1.76
C THR A 552 -18.10 20.34 0.83
N SER A 553 -17.76 19.18 1.38
CA SER A 553 -17.27 18.08 0.55
C SER A 553 -18.33 17.58 -0.42
N LEU A 554 -17.90 17.16 -1.61
CA LEU A 554 -18.77 16.60 -2.64
C LEU A 554 -19.24 15.18 -2.31
N LYS A 555 -18.48 14.45 -1.49
CA LYS A 555 -18.77 13.05 -1.16
C LYS A 555 -19.26 12.90 0.29
N PRO A 556 -20.55 12.66 0.56
CA PRO A 556 -20.99 12.38 1.92
C PRO A 556 -20.43 11.05 2.41
N ILE A 557 -20.26 10.91 3.72
CA ILE A 557 -19.96 9.64 4.37
C ILE A 557 -21.28 8.89 4.53
N ILE A 558 -21.35 7.64 4.09
CA ILE A 558 -22.57 6.83 4.14
C ILE A 558 -22.45 5.70 5.16
N ASP A 559 -23.59 5.26 5.69
CA ASP A 559 -23.70 4.01 6.42
C ASP A 559 -24.10 2.89 5.44
N GLY A 560 -23.16 2.49 4.59
CA GLY A 560 -23.42 1.52 3.54
C GLY A 560 -22.21 1.22 2.66
N CYS A 561 -22.38 0.27 1.74
CA CYS A 561 -21.33 -0.22 0.87
C CYS A 561 -21.29 0.56 -0.44
N VAL A 562 -20.18 1.24 -0.70
CA VAL A 562 -19.96 1.92 -1.99
C VAL A 562 -19.90 0.87 -3.08
N CYS A 563 -20.89 0.88 -3.98
CA CYS A 563 -21.06 -0.15 -5.01
C CYS A 563 -21.04 -1.58 -4.50
N GLY A 564 -21.56 -1.81 -3.29
CA GLY A 564 -21.58 -3.14 -2.68
C GLY A 564 -20.22 -3.64 -2.17
N LEU A 565 -19.19 -2.81 -2.19
CA LEU A 565 -17.81 -3.17 -1.82
C LEU A 565 -17.36 -2.57 -0.49
N TYR A 566 -16.37 -3.22 0.13
CA TYR A 566 -15.49 -2.68 1.16
C TYR A 566 -14.53 -1.65 0.56
N ASN A 567 -15.01 -0.44 0.26
CA ASN A 567 -14.16 0.62 -0.28
C ASN A 567 -13.39 1.37 0.82
N PHE A 568 -12.09 1.06 0.94
CA PHE A 568 -11.14 1.73 1.85
C PHE A 568 -10.26 2.78 1.14
N ASN A 569 -10.58 3.16 -0.10
CA ASN A 569 -9.96 4.32 -0.73
C ASN A 569 -10.39 5.61 -0.01
N ALA A 570 -9.58 6.66 -0.10
CA ALA A 570 -9.87 7.95 0.48
C ALA A 570 -10.50 8.90 -0.55
N TYR A 571 -11.49 9.67 -0.11
CA TYR A 571 -11.86 10.89 -0.81
C TYR A 571 -10.99 12.03 -0.27
N VAL A 572 -10.34 12.80 -1.14
CA VAL A 572 -9.54 13.97 -0.76
C VAL A 572 -10.20 15.22 -1.34
N GLY A 573 -10.24 16.29 -0.55
CA GLY A 573 -10.73 17.59 -1.00
C GLY A 573 -9.94 18.74 -0.39
N THR A 574 -10.17 19.94 -0.92
CA THR A 574 -9.43 21.14 -0.54
C THR A 574 -10.34 22.36 -0.39
N LEU A 575 -9.88 23.34 0.38
CA LEU A 575 -10.39 24.71 0.44
C LEU A 575 -9.20 25.68 0.24
N PRO A 576 -9.24 26.57 -0.76
CA PRO A 576 -10.24 26.69 -1.82
C PRO A 576 -10.43 25.39 -2.62
N ALA A 577 -11.63 25.18 -3.18
CA ALA A 577 -11.93 23.95 -3.89
C ALA A 577 -11.00 23.74 -5.10
N GLY A 578 -10.48 22.53 -5.23
CA GLY A 578 -9.69 22.06 -6.35
C GLY A 578 -10.46 22.02 -7.68
N PHE A 579 -9.81 21.49 -8.72
CA PHE A 579 -10.42 21.37 -10.04
C PHE A 579 -11.33 20.13 -10.11
N SER A 580 -12.25 20.11 -11.09
CA SER A 580 -13.07 18.92 -11.34
C SER A 580 -12.19 17.80 -11.90
N ASP A 581 -12.10 16.68 -11.18
CA ASP A 581 -11.24 15.54 -11.53
C ASP A 581 -12.03 14.24 -11.72
N PRO A 582 -12.88 14.13 -12.75
CA PRO A 582 -13.65 12.92 -13.00
C PRO A 582 -12.78 11.85 -13.68
N LEU A 583 -13.09 10.58 -13.40
CA LEU A 583 -12.53 9.45 -14.14
C LEU A 583 -13.00 9.50 -15.61
N ARG A 584 -12.09 9.25 -16.56
CA ARG A 584 -12.41 9.23 -18.00
C ARG A 584 -13.15 7.95 -18.40
N PRO A 585 -13.87 7.94 -19.55
CA PRO A 585 -14.58 6.75 -20.02
C PRO A 585 -13.72 5.49 -20.14
N ASP A 586 -12.48 5.58 -20.61
CA ASP A 586 -11.57 4.43 -20.73
C ASP A 586 -11.16 3.87 -19.35
N GLY A 587 -11.05 4.75 -18.36
CA GLY A 587 -10.84 4.39 -16.95
C GLY A 587 -12.09 3.80 -16.29
N LEU A 588 -13.25 3.79 -16.94
CA LEU A 588 -14.50 3.18 -16.45
C LEU A 588 -14.84 1.88 -17.19
N ALA A 589 -13.99 1.43 -18.12
CA ALA A 589 -14.30 0.34 -19.04
C ALA A 589 -14.58 -1.01 -18.35
N ALA A 590 -13.96 -1.27 -17.19
CA ALA A 590 -14.14 -2.48 -16.40
C ALA A 590 -14.98 -2.25 -15.12
N PHE A 591 -15.63 -1.09 -14.96
CA PHE A 591 -16.32 -0.69 -13.73
C PHE A 591 -17.33 -1.71 -13.18
N ARG A 592 -18.10 -2.35 -14.06
CA ARG A 592 -19.11 -3.35 -13.65
C ARG A 592 -18.53 -4.74 -13.39
N GLN A 593 -17.26 -4.98 -13.71
CA GLN A 593 -16.63 -6.29 -13.53
C GLN A 593 -16.38 -6.57 -12.05
N GLY A 594 -16.84 -7.73 -11.58
CA GLY A 594 -16.73 -8.14 -10.17
C GLY A 594 -17.78 -7.52 -9.24
N LEU A 595 -18.61 -6.57 -9.70
CA LEU A 595 -19.71 -6.03 -8.90
C LEU A 595 -20.87 -7.03 -8.80
N HIS A 596 -21.40 -7.23 -7.60
CA HIS A 596 -22.61 -8.05 -7.35
C HIS A 596 -23.89 -7.21 -7.22
N VAL A 597 -23.79 -5.89 -7.40
CA VAL A 597 -24.92 -4.96 -7.36
C VAL A 597 -25.11 -4.28 -8.71
N GLU A 598 -26.37 -4.04 -9.08
CA GLU A 598 -26.72 -3.37 -10.33
C GLU A 598 -26.94 -1.85 -10.14
N THR A 599 -26.95 -1.37 -8.89
CA THR A 599 -27.31 0.01 -8.53
C THR A 599 -26.21 1.03 -8.81
N CYS A 600 -24.99 0.61 -9.13
CA CYS A 600 -23.90 1.51 -9.48
C CYS A 600 -23.78 1.70 -10.99
N GLU A 601 -23.57 2.95 -11.39
CA GLU A 601 -23.39 3.35 -12.78
C GLU A 601 -21.92 3.62 -13.08
N ALA A 602 -21.47 3.21 -14.27
CA ALA A 602 -20.12 3.46 -14.78
C ALA A 602 -20.01 4.92 -15.28
N SER A 603 -20.20 5.86 -14.36
CA SER A 603 -20.19 7.30 -14.61
C SER A 603 -19.75 8.06 -13.36
N PRO A 604 -18.96 9.14 -13.51
CA PRO A 604 -18.68 10.04 -12.39
C PRO A 604 -19.98 10.63 -11.82
N SER A 605 -20.09 10.70 -10.50
CA SER A 605 -21.31 11.18 -9.81
C SER A 605 -21.10 12.43 -8.96
N LEU A 606 -19.85 12.85 -8.72
CA LEU A 606 -19.58 14.09 -7.99
C LEU A 606 -20.08 15.31 -8.78
N SER A 607 -20.70 16.26 -8.08
CA SER A 607 -21.09 17.53 -8.69
C SER A 607 -19.88 18.39 -9.02
N THR A 608 -19.96 19.19 -10.09
CA THR A 608 -18.94 20.18 -10.45
C THR A 608 -18.97 21.43 -9.57
N VAL A 609 -19.97 21.54 -8.68
CA VAL A 609 -20.15 22.64 -7.74
C VAL A 609 -20.32 22.06 -6.32
N PRO A 610 -19.53 22.52 -5.33
CA PRO A 610 -19.73 22.15 -3.93
C PRO A 610 -21.15 22.46 -3.45
N PRO A 611 -21.83 21.53 -2.75
CA PRO A 611 -23.16 21.80 -2.23
C PRO A 611 -23.12 22.99 -1.25
N THR A 612 -24.08 23.91 -1.40
CA THR A 612 -24.22 25.08 -0.52
C THR A 612 -24.31 24.62 0.93
N ALA A 613 -23.47 25.18 1.80
CA ALA A 613 -23.39 24.80 3.21
C ALA A 613 -24.78 24.87 3.87
N SER A 614 -25.37 23.70 4.14
CA SER A 614 -26.60 23.59 4.92
C SER A 614 -26.22 23.41 6.37
N ILE A 615 -26.21 24.53 7.11
CA ILE A 615 -25.80 24.60 8.50
C ILE A 615 -26.99 24.16 9.36
N THR A 616 -27.19 22.86 9.51
CA THR A 616 -28.04 22.33 10.60
C THR A 616 -27.13 21.63 11.60
N SER A 617 -26.38 22.43 12.36
CA SER A 617 -25.53 21.94 13.44
C SER A 617 -26.40 21.46 14.60
N THR A 618 -26.22 20.23 15.05
CA THR A 618 -26.95 19.67 16.21
C THR A 618 -26.13 19.68 17.49
N THR A 619 -24.79 19.74 17.42
CA THR A 619 -23.89 19.79 18.60
C THR A 619 -22.52 20.39 18.25
N THR A 620 -21.92 21.16 19.17
CA THR A 620 -20.57 21.75 19.03
C THR A 620 -19.65 21.22 20.14
N LEU A 621 -18.45 20.75 19.77
CA LEU A 621 -17.44 20.22 20.67
C LEU A 621 -16.08 20.90 20.42
N SER A 622 -15.38 21.27 21.48
CA SER A 622 -13.99 21.75 21.39
C SER A 622 -13.04 20.56 21.50
N THR A 623 -12.17 20.38 20.50
CA THR A 623 -11.11 19.38 20.53
C THR A 623 -9.83 20.00 21.06
N SER A 624 -9.26 19.44 22.14
CA SER A 624 -7.94 19.81 22.63
C SER A 624 -6.86 19.23 21.73
N THR A 625 -5.91 20.06 21.30
CA THR A 625 -4.76 19.70 20.46
C THR A 625 -3.96 18.56 21.10
N ILE A 626 -3.80 17.44 20.40
CA ILE A 626 -2.79 16.43 20.75
C ILE A 626 -1.51 16.85 20.03
N SER A 627 -0.60 17.52 20.74
CA SER A 627 0.76 17.72 20.25
C SER A 627 1.52 16.41 20.34
N THR A 628 1.88 15.83 19.20
CA THR A 628 2.84 14.73 19.11
C THR A 628 4.24 15.26 19.42
N THR A 629 4.66 15.12 20.68
CA THR A 629 6.08 15.22 21.07
C THR A 629 6.64 13.84 21.40
N SER A 630 7.83 13.59 20.88
CA SER A 630 8.63 12.37 20.92
C SER A 630 8.70 11.64 22.28
N ALA A 631 8.67 10.32 22.17
CA ALA A 631 9.27 9.28 23.02
C ALA A 631 9.46 9.58 24.51
N THR A 632 8.77 8.83 25.37
CA THR A 632 9.23 8.60 26.75
C THR A 632 9.11 7.13 27.14
N THR A 633 10.24 6.61 27.59
CA THR A 633 10.52 5.27 28.09
C THR A 633 9.63 4.92 29.29
N SER A 634 8.79 3.90 29.18
CA SER A 634 8.02 3.36 30.31
C SER A 634 8.84 2.32 31.07
N THR A 635 9.30 2.74 32.25
CA THR A 635 9.92 1.86 33.25
C THR A 635 8.81 1.11 33.99
N ILE A 636 8.87 -0.22 34.01
CA ILE A 636 7.91 -1.09 34.71
C ILE A 636 8.21 -1.03 36.22
N THR A 637 7.27 -0.55 37.02
CA THR A 637 7.21 -0.80 38.46
C THR A 637 5.90 -1.47 38.83
N THR A 638 6.04 -2.67 39.38
CA THR A 638 5.01 -3.54 39.97
C THR A 638 4.47 -2.99 41.28
N SER A 639 3.14 -2.98 41.46
CA SER A 639 2.50 -3.12 42.77
C SER A 639 1.08 -3.67 42.65
N THR A 640 0.84 -4.77 43.36
CA THR A 640 -0.40 -5.57 43.53
C THR A 640 -1.46 -4.87 44.43
N PRO A 641 -2.70 -5.40 44.50
CA PRO A 641 -3.95 -4.64 44.73
C PRO A 641 -4.54 -4.79 46.15
N PRO A 642 -5.66 -4.10 46.46
CA PRO A 642 -6.55 -4.51 47.53
C PRO A 642 -7.95 -4.93 47.04
N THR A 643 -8.33 -6.13 47.45
CA THR A 643 -9.68 -6.68 47.59
C THR A 643 -10.46 -5.89 48.67
N THR A 644 -11.80 -5.85 48.63
CA THR A 644 -12.72 -6.56 49.57
C THR A 644 -14.22 -6.16 49.36
N SER A 645 -15.06 -7.20 49.31
CA SER A 645 -16.43 -7.37 49.87
C SER A 645 -17.69 -6.68 49.31
N THR A 646 -18.57 -7.57 48.85
CA THR A 646 -20.03 -7.59 48.67
C THR A 646 -20.91 -7.08 49.82
N THR A 647 -22.08 -6.51 49.46
CA THR A 647 -23.33 -6.75 50.20
C THR A 647 -24.54 -6.64 49.24
N THR A 648 -25.41 -7.66 49.29
CA THR A 648 -26.70 -7.81 48.61
C THR A 648 -27.84 -7.12 49.35
N SER A 649 -28.81 -6.55 48.65
CA SER A 649 -30.21 -6.48 49.14
C SER A 649 -31.22 -6.51 48.01
N SER A 650 -32.14 -7.47 48.11
CA SER A 650 -33.29 -7.73 47.24
C SER A 650 -34.44 -6.73 47.47
N GLY A 651 -35.22 -6.47 46.42
CA GLY A 651 -36.53 -5.82 46.51
C GLY A 651 -37.29 -5.87 45.17
N ILE A 652 -38.29 -6.76 45.07
CA ILE A 652 -39.35 -6.78 44.04
C ILE A 652 -40.60 -6.16 44.71
N PRO A 653 -41.50 -5.43 44.01
CA PRO A 653 -42.70 -6.07 43.46
C PRO A 653 -43.28 -5.49 42.14
N GLN A 654 -43.84 -6.43 41.35
CA GLN A 654 -45.11 -6.37 40.60
C GLN A 654 -45.32 -5.48 39.35
N THR A 655 -45.33 -6.19 38.21
CA THR A 655 -46.38 -6.26 37.16
C THR A 655 -47.51 -5.22 37.14
N THR A 656 -47.64 -4.53 36.01
CA THR A 656 -48.95 -4.13 35.45
C THR A 656 -48.91 -4.22 33.92
N SER A 657 -50.01 -4.72 33.37
CA SER A 657 -50.21 -5.20 32.00
C SER A 657 -50.47 -4.13 30.95
N CYS A 658 -50.20 -4.52 29.70
CA CYS A 658 -50.50 -3.83 28.45
C CYS A 658 -51.96 -3.38 28.28
N GLN A 659 -52.14 -2.18 27.72
CA GLN A 659 -53.31 -1.76 26.95
C GLN A 659 -52.77 -1.17 25.64
N GLY A 660 -53.22 -1.74 24.52
CA GLY A 660 -52.83 -1.32 23.18
C GLY A 660 -53.58 -0.07 22.74
N TYR A 661 -52.87 0.80 22.03
CA TYR A 661 -53.47 1.79 21.15
C TYR A 661 -52.81 1.67 19.78
N THR A 662 -53.57 1.11 18.84
CA THR A 662 -53.38 1.24 17.41
C THR A 662 -53.69 2.69 17.01
N SER A 663 -52.73 3.38 16.39
CA SER A 663 -53.00 4.65 15.71
C SER A 663 -52.62 4.51 14.24
N THR A 664 -53.66 4.37 13.42
CA THR A 664 -53.62 4.41 11.97
C THR A 664 -53.34 5.84 11.51
N THR A 665 -52.21 6.07 10.83
CA THR A 665 -51.98 7.32 10.10
C THR A 665 -52.08 7.05 8.60
N THR A 666 -53.19 7.50 8.02
CA THR A 666 -53.48 7.57 6.59
C THR A 666 -52.49 8.52 5.90
N ARG A 667 -51.70 8.02 4.94
CA ARG A 667 -50.96 8.87 3.99
C ARG A 667 -51.75 9.02 2.70
N THR A 668 -52.23 10.23 2.46
CA THR A 668 -52.82 10.67 1.20
C THR A 668 -51.72 10.80 0.15
N PHE A 669 -51.82 10.04 -0.94
CA PHE A 669 -51.01 10.23 -2.15
C PHE A 669 -51.68 11.28 -3.03
N THR A 670 -50.98 12.38 -3.33
CA THR A 670 -51.35 13.31 -4.40
C THR A 670 -50.51 12.95 -5.63
N ALA A 671 -51.17 12.42 -6.66
CA ALA A 671 -50.56 12.17 -7.96
C ALA A 671 -50.62 13.46 -8.80
N THR A 672 -49.47 13.99 -9.19
CA THR A 672 -49.37 15.08 -10.17
C THR A 672 -49.26 14.48 -11.57
N ILE A 673 -50.31 14.68 -12.36
CA ILE A 673 -50.36 14.38 -13.79
C ILE A 673 -49.63 15.52 -14.53
N ILE A 674 -48.54 15.20 -15.24
CA ILE A 674 -47.92 16.12 -16.19
C ILE A 674 -48.45 15.78 -17.59
N GLN A 675 -49.20 16.72 -18.16
CA GLN A 675 -49.67 16.69 -19.55
C GLN A 675 -48.54 17.04 -20.51
N THR A 676 -48.30 16.15 -21.48
CA THR A 676 -47.47 16.37 -22.66
C THR A 676 -48.16 17.38 -23.59
N THR A 677 -47.51 18.51 -23.88
CA THR A 677 -47.94 19.44 -24.93
C THR A 677 -46.96 19.36 -26.09
N THR A 678 -47.43 18.83 -27.22
CA THR A 678 -46.73 18.81 -28.51
C THR A 678 -47.01 20.13 -29.23
N GLN A 679 -45.97 20.87 -29.63
CA GLN A 679 -46.08 21.91 -30.65
C GLN A 679 -45.16 21.58 -31.82
N THR A 680 -45.74 21.62 -33.01
CA THR A 680 -45.15 21.42 -34.33
C THR A 680 -45.03 22.77 -35.02
N GLN A 681 -43.88 23.08 -35.64
CA GLN A 681 -43.72 23.89 -36.87
C GLN A 681 -42.22 23.96 -37.23
N THR A 682 -41.71 23.25 -38.25
CA THR A 682 -41.66 23.51 -39.72
C THR A 682 -40.37 24.20 -40.22
N GLY A 683 -39.71 23.55 -41.19
CA GLY A 683 -38.75 24.10 -42.18
C GLY A 683 -37.27 23.86 -41.81
N ARG A 684 -36.37 23.34 -42.65
CA ARG A 684 -36.35 23.19 -44.12
C ARG A 684 -35.24 22.20 -44.52
N GLU A 685 -35.48 21.48 -45.61
CA GLU A 685 -34.63 20.45 -46.23
C GLU A 685 -33.27 20.97 -46.74
N THR A 686 -32.24 20.11 -46.73
CA THR A 686 -31.44 19.83 -47.94
C THR A 686 -30.86 18.41 -47.90
N THR A 687 -31.02 17.73 -49.03
CA THR A 687 -30.86 16.29 -49.31
C THR A 687 -29.46 15.96 -49.84
N LEU A 688 -28.96 14.75 -49.54
CA LEU A 688 -28.13 13.82 -50.36
C LEU A 688 -27.69 12.70 -49.39
N GLY A 689 -28.09 11.42 -49.46
CA GLY A 689 -28.59 10.60 -50.55
C GLY A 689 -27.53 9.54 -50.89
N TYR A 690 -27.56 8.36 -50.25
CA TYR A 690 -27.30 7.06 -50.88
C TYR A 690 -27.80 5.91 -49.98
N ALA A 691 -28.58 5.02 -50.59
CA ALA A 691 -29.29 3.91 -50.00
C ALA A 691 -28.54 2.57 -50.21
N SER A 692 -28.77 1.58 -49.35
CA SER A 692 -29.36 0.29 -49.76
C SER A 692 -29.72 -0.63 -48.57
N SER A 693 -31.03 -0.78 -48.37
CA SER A 693 -31.84 -2.01 -48.29
C SER A 693 -31.58 -3.15 -47.28
N ALA A 694 -32.55 -3.20 -46.35
CA ALA A 694 -33.13 -4.26 -45.52
C ALA A 694 -33.36 -5.67 -46.13
N VAL A 695 -33.56 -6.67 -45.24
CA VAL A 695 -34.75 -7.56 -45.20
C VAL A 695 -35.02 -8.05 -43.74
N ASN A 696 -36.29 -7.94 -43.30
CA ASN A 696 -36.92 -8.44 -42.07
C ASN A 696 -37.31 -9.93 -42.15
N LEU A 697 -37.50 -10.61 -41.01
CA LEU A 697 -38.73 -11.40 -40.76
C LEU A 697 -38.93 -11.75 -39.26
N ASP A 698 -40.14 -11.45 -38.77
CA ASP A 698 -40.72 -11.86 -37.48
C ASP A 698 -40.99 -13.36 -37.36
N ILE A 699 -41.21 -13.87 -36.12
CA ILE A 699 -42.38 -14.67 -35.68
C ILE A 699 -42.24 -15.10 -34.19
N VAL A 700 -43.33 -14.92 -33.44
CA VAL A 700 -43.66 -15.42 -32.08
C VAL A 700 -44.95 -16.26 -32.23
N PRO A 701 -45.21 -17.38 -31.49
CA PRO A 701 -46.09 -17.30 -30.29
C PRO A 701 -45.93 -18.37 -29.17
N GLN A 702 -46.10 -17.90 -27.92
CA GLN A 702 -47.00 -18.35 -26.81
C GLN A 702 -47.14 -19.83 -26.39
N GLY A 703 -47.13 -20.06 -25.06
CA GLY A 703 -47.64 -21.27 -24.38
C GLY A 703 -47.52 -21.23 -22.83
N LEU A 704 -48.66 -21.35 -22.14
CA LEU A 704 -48.96 -21.07 -20.71
C LEU A 704 -48.77 -22.27 -19.72
N VAL A 705 -48.36 -21.98 -18.45
CA VAL A 705 -49.00 -22.35 -17.13
C VAL A 705 -48.92 -23.85 -16.65
N PRO A 706 -48.95 -24.21 -15.32
CA PRO A 706 -48.50 -23.53 -14.08
C PRO A 706 -48.20 -24.40 -12.78
N VAL A 707 -47.98 -23.69 -11.65
CA VAL A 707 -48.23 -23.92 -10.18
C VAL A 707 -47.61 -25.09 -9.35
N PHE A 708 -47.28 -24.68 -8.11
CA PHE A 708 -47.19 -25.36 -6.79
C PHE A 708 -45.78 -25.82 -6.40
N GLY A 709 -45.13 -25.22 -5.39
CA GLY A 709 -45.51 -25.24 -3.96
C GLY A 709 -44.76 -26.43 -3.32
N THR A 710 -44.18 -26.43 -2.13
CA THR A 710 -44.24 -25.58 -0.93
C THR A 710 -43.23 -26.20 0.08
N VAL A 711 -42.91 -25.47 1.15
CA VAL A 711 -42.47 -25.96 2.49
C VAL A 711 -41.01 -26.44 2.59
N GLN A 712 -40.10 -25.69 3.22
CA GLN A 712 -39.94 -25.29 4.64
C GLN A 712 -39.12 -26.28 5.49
N LEU A 713 -38.11 -25.67 6.15
CA LEU A 713 -37.59 -25.90 7.51
C LEU A 713 -37.07 -27.30 7.86
N SER A 714 -35.88 -27.42 8.44
CA SER A 714 -35.55 -26.90 9.77
C SER A 714 -34.04 -27.16 10.02
N HIS A 715 -33.27 -26.18 10.51
CA HIS A 715 -32.87 -26.02 11.93
C HIS A 715 -32.11 -27.26 12.46
N LEU A 716 -30.92 -27.22 13.06
CA LEU A 716 -30.33 -26.23 13.98
C LEU A 716 -28.95 -26.78 14.44
N ARG A 717 -27.97 -25.88 14.66
CA ARG A 717 -27.04 -25.78 15.81
C ARG A 717 -26.27 -27.04 16.28
N HIS A 718 -25.01 -27.02 16.73
CA HIS A 718 -23.96 -26.02 16.91
C HIS A 718 -22.79 -26.76 17.60
N LEU A 719 -21.60 -26.12 17.55
CA LEU A 719 -20.55 -26.06 18.58
C LEU A 719 -19.35 -27.05 18.56
N ARG A 720 -18.19 -26.37 18.48
CA ARG A 720 -16.86 -26.60 19.10
C ARG A 720 -15.90 -27.56 18.40
N GLU A 721 -14.59 -27.32 18.37
CA GLU A 721 -13.68 -26.16 18.44
C GLU A 721 -12.26 -26.79 18.34
N PHE A 722 -11.32 -26.08 17.71
CA PHE A 722 -9.86 -26.16 17.87
C PHE A 722 -9.10 -27.48 17.69
N ALA A 723 -8.26 -27.54 16.64
CA ALA A 723 -6.78 -27.51 16.75
C ALA A 723 -6.09 -28.00 15.45
N GLY A 724 -5.01 -27.31 15.03
CA GLY A 724 -3.91 -27.96 14.29
C GLY A 724 -3.49 -27.34 12.95
N PHE A 725 -2.46 -26.48 13.00
CA PHE A 725 -1.25 -26.44 12.15
C PHE A 725 -1.36 -26.78 10.65
N LEU A 726 -1.06 -25.86 9.72
CA LEU A 726 0.29 -25.56 9.21
C LEU A 726 1.17 -26.80 8.96
N PHE A 727 1.23 -27.32 7.73
CA PHE A 727 2.44 -27.31 6.89
C PHE A 727 2.25 -28.03 5.54
N LEU A 728 2.83 -27.39 4.50
CA LEU A 728 3.42 -27.96 3.28
C LEU A 728 2.53 -28.59 2.20
N GLU A 729 2.54 -28.00 1.00
CA GLU A 729 2.98 -28.75 -0.20
C GLU A 729 3.37 -27.83 -1.36
N LYS A 730 4.67 -27.77 -1.63
CA LYS A 730 5.24 -27.55 -2.96
C LYS A 730 6.31 -28.62 -3.09
N VAL A 731 6.14 -29.54 -4.05
CA VAL A 731 7.20 -30.01 -4.96
C VAL A 731 6.62 -31.06 -5.92
N THR A 732 6.52 -30.61 -7.17
CA THR A 732 6.69 -31.34 -8.45
C THR A 732 5.67 -32.41 -8.88
N ARG A 733 5.20 -32.29 -10.13
CA ARG A 733 5.90 -32.86 -11.29
C ARG A 733 5.19 -32.55 -12.63
N ILE A 734 6.03 -32.30 -13.63
CA ILE A 734 5.84 -32.41 -15.10
C ILE A 734 5.09 -31.24 -15.75
#